data_AF-A0A7C5DIS5-F1
#
_entry.id   AF-A0A7C5DIS5-F1
#
_cell.length_a   1.000
_cell.length_b   1.000
_cell.length_c   1.000
_cell.angle_alpha   90.00
_cell.angle_beta   90.00
_cell.angle_gamma   90.00
#
_symmetry.space_group_name_H-M   'P 1'
#
loop_
_entity.id
_entity.type
_entity.pdbx_description
1 polymer ?
#
loop_
_entity_poly.entity_id
_entity_poly.type
_entity_poly.pdbx_seq_one_letter_code
_entity_poly.pdbx_strand_id
1 'polypeptide(L)'
;MTKNFFCKKHINNLIICSCAMKKILITSALPYVNNVPHLGNIIGCVLSADVFARYCRSRGWSVRYVCGADEHGTTTEARALEEGITPRQVCDKYYKVHKEIYDWFGISFDVFGRTSTETHKKITQEIFLKLYNNGFIVEDFLEELYCEKCKKSLADRFVEGTCPYCGFDNARGDQCDKCGHLLNAVELRKPRCKVCGSIPTRKSTKHLFLDLEKLQPELEKWIKQRSKEGFWSENTITYTNAWLREGLKKRCISRKLRWGIPIPLKGYEDMVFYVWFDAPIGYISITAHKFSDWKDWWKNPEHVHLYQFMGKDNVPFHTIIFPGTLLGTREKYTLLYHINTTEYLNYEEGKFSKSRNTGVFGDDAMQLGLPPDSFRYYLLINRPEKADTVFSWDDFQDKLNHELIGTLGNLVNRTIVFLNKYYDSRVPDYNLGEDDKEFLYVIRDHENKITDLLSKVKLKEALKEILALCAKGNKFFQGAEPWKNIKDEKNKEKADTALYILTNLVKDIGILCEPYLPFTAEKIFKQLSIKPRKWDDLGVLSIEKGHVVGRAEVLFNKLVEEEKNKLKEQFSGKKREEEAGRTEKEKKGFNLLNLRVARIKEVRDHPRADKLVVLKLDLGRDEEERQIVAGIKEWYSQDELKNKKIIVVTNLQPAVIRGEKSEGMLLACEKAGKLGLLTVNKAEPGTQVLIRGAKPNNEVITIDEFRTVDLRAKKSKAYSDDQVLRAGDEEVIVEKSVEGKLR
;
A
#
# COMPACT_ATOMS: atom_id res chain seq x y z
N MET A 1 -19.34 -45.43 36.28
CA MET A 1 -19.51 -44.21 37.12
C MET A 1 -18.38 -43.22 36.83
N THR A 2 -18.39 -42.59 35.66
CA THR A 2 -17.35 -41.62 35.23
C THR A 2 -17.94 -40.58 34.25
N LYS A 3 -19.13 -40.06 34.59
CA LYS A 3 -19.61 -38.78 34.06
C LYS A 3 -19.49 -37.79 35.22
N ASN A 4 -18.78 -36.67 35.02
CA ASN A 4 -18.54 -35.58 35.98
C ASN A 4 -17.31 -35.66 36.91
N PHE A 5 -16.11 -36.00 36.39
CA PHE A 5 -14.87 -35.77 37.17
C PHE A 5 -14.26 -34.35 37.02
N PHE A 6 -14.83 -33.49 36.18
CA PHE A 6 -14.41 -32.08 36.04
C PHE A 6 -15.58 -31.11 36.25
N CYS A 7 -16.22 -31.19 37.42
CA CYS A 7 -17.10 -30.10 37.87
C CYS A 7 -17.15 -30.09 39.41
N LYS A 8 -16.75 -28.95 40.02
CA LYS A 8 -17.15 -28.44 41.35
C LYS A 8 -16.09 -28.04 42.39
N LYS A 9 -14.78 -27.96 42.11
CA LYS A 9 -13.84 -27.42 43.14
C LYS A 9 -13.12 -26.09 42.86
N HIS A 10 -13.26 -25.49 41.68
CA HIS A 10 -12.80 -24.10 41.44
C HIS A 10 -13.80 -23.18 40.71
N ILE A 11 -15.04 -23.61 40.51
CA ILE A 11 -16.11 -22.79 39.90
C ILE A 11 -17.05 -22.29 41.02
N ASN A 12 -16.55 -21.46 41.93
CA ASN A 12 -17.42 -20.81 42.92
C ASN A 12 -17.14 -19.31 43.09
N ASN A 13 -16.43 -18.67 42.16
CA ASN A 13 -16.31 -17.20 42.11
C ASN A 13 -16.45 -16.58 40.71
N LEU A 14 -16.91 -17.33 39.71
CA LEU A 14 -17.41 -16.75 38.47
C LEU A 14 -18.90 -17.03 38.42
N ILE A 15 -19.65 -16.01 38.88
CA ILE A 15 -21.07 -15.84 38.61
C ILE A 15 -21.28 -16.18 37.13
N ILE A 16 -21.93 -17.31 36.85
CA ILE A 16 -22.59 -17.56 35.57
C ILE A 16 -23.76 -16.58 35.54
N CYS A 17 -23.44 -15.33 35.24
CA CYS A 17 -24.41 -14.33 34.91
C CYS A 17 -25.00 -14.83 33.60
N SER A 18 -26.30 -15.10 33.56
CA SER A 18 -27.03 -15.34 32.31
C SER A 18 -26.75 -14.15 31.40
N CYS A 19 -25.72 -14.28 30.56
CA CYS A 19 -25.18 -13.18 29.80
C CYS A 19 -26.20 -12.92 28.69
N ALA A 20 -26.98 -11.84 28.81
CA ALA A 20 -27.76 -11.33 27.70
C ALA A 20 -26.88 -11.38 26.44
N MET A 21 -27.36 -12.01 25.36
CA MET A 21 -26.55 -12.21 24.15
C MET A 21 -25.88 -10.90 23.73
N LYS A 22 -24.55 -10.83 23.83
CA LYS A 22 -23.80 -9.64 23.46
C LYS A 22 -23.93 -9.41 21.96
N LYS A 23 -24.40 -8.22 21.55
CA LYS A 23 -24.35 -7.77 20.15
C LYS A 23 -23.01 -7.08 19.92
N ILE A 24 -22.17 -7.67 19.07
CA ILE A 24 -20.85 -7.17 18.72
C ILE A 24 -20.88 -6.64 17.30
N LEU A 25 -20.81 -5.33 17.16
CA LEU A 25 -20.68 -4.66 15.87
C LEU A 25 -19.21 -4.47 15.59
N ILE A 26 -18.72 -4.96 14.45
CA ILE A 26 -17.32 -4.91 14.07
C ILE A 26 -17.21 -4.14 12.77
N THR A 27 -16.32 -3.15 12.72
CA THR A 27 -15.98 -2.45 11.49
C THR A 27 -14.49 -2.53 11.22
N SER A 28 -14.13 -2.70 9.96
CA SER A 28 -12.77 -2.48 9.49
C SER A 28 -12.70 -1.16 8.73
N ALA A 29 -11.59 -0.43 8.81
CA ALA A 29 -11.40 0.80 8.05
C ALA A 29 -11.71 0.58 6.57
N LEU A 30 -12.55 1.46 6.00
CA LEU A 30 -12.94 1.37 4.60
C LEU A 30 -11.69 1.60 3.71
N PRO A 31 -11.22 0.61 2.94
CA PRO A 31 -10.15 0.85 1.98
C PRO A 31 -10.58 1.84 0.91
N TYR A 32 -9.69 2.77 0.59
CA TYR A 32 -9.82 3.60 -0.61
C TYR A 32 -9.83 2.72 -1.86
N VAL A 33 -10.89 2.87 -2.67
CA VAL A 33 -11.14 2.00 -3.82
C VAL A 33 -10.13 2.20 -4.95
N ASN A 34 -9.42 3.31 -5.01
CA ASN A 34 -8.62 3.69 -6.18
C ASN A 34 -7.26 2.94 -6.29
N ASN A 35 -6.96 2.01 -5.39
CA ASN A 35 -5.69 1.27 -5.35
C ASN A 35 -5.92 -0.20 -4.99
N VAL A 36 -5.06 -1.08 -5.49
CA VAL A 36 -5.06 -2.48 -5.03
C VAL A 36 -4.48 -2.53 -3.60
N PRO A 37 -5.13 -3.22 -2.63
CA PRO A 37 -4.61 -3.30 -1.27
C PRO A 37 -3.37 -4.19 -1.22
N HIS A 38 -2.34 -3.74 -0.49
CA HIS A 38 -1.17 -4.55 -0.17
C HIS A 38 -1.34 -5.32 1.14
N LEU A 39 -0.43 -6.26 1.43
CA LEU A 39 -0.50 -7.08 2.66
C LEU A 39 -0.56 -6.24 3.94
N GLY A 40 0.07 -5.06 3.95
CA GLY A 40 0.00 -4.10 5.05
C GLY A 40 -1.40 -3.54 5.30
N ASN A 41 -2.16 -3.22 4.25
CA ASN A 41 -3.56 -2.80 4.42
C ASN A 41 -4.42 -3.95 4.94
N ILE A 42 -4.16 -5.16 4.46
CA ILE A 42 -4.90 -6.37 4.84
C ILE A 42 -4.71 -6.68 6.33
N ILE A 43 -3.47 -6.78 6.80
CA ILE A 43 -3.20 -7.08 8.22
C ILE A 43 -3.67 -5.96 9.16
N GLY A 44 -3.50 -4.69 8.77
CA GLY A 44 -3.83 -3.57 9.65
C GLY A 44 -5.33 -3.37 9.86
N CYS A 45 -6.16 -3.88 8.94
CA CYS A 45 -7.59 -3.62 8.94
C CYS A 45 -8.39 -4.94 8.86
N VAL A 46 -8.58 -5.47 7.64
CA VAL A 46 -9.63 -6.46 7.36
C VAL A 46 -9.33 -7.84 7.93
N LEU A 47 -8.05 -8.26 7.94
CA LEU A 47 -7.65 -9.56 8.47
C LEU A 47 -7.70 -9.58 10.01
N SER A 48 -7.27 -8.49 10.66
CA SER A 48 -7.38 -8.36 12.12
C SER A 48 -8.84 -8.41 12.60
N ALA A 49 -9.72 -7.68 11.92
CA ALA A 49 -11.15 -7.69 12.24
C ALA A 49 -11.80 -9.04 11.97
N ASP A 50 -11.39 -9.75 10.90
CA ASP A 50 -11.91 -11.07 10.57
C ASP A 50 -11.65 -12.10 11.66
N VAL A 51 -10.42 -12.13 12.20
CA VAL A 51 -10.05 -13.03 13.31
C VAL A 51 -10.97 -12.79 14.50
N PHE A 52 -11.17 -11.53 14.89
CA PHE A 52 -12.05 -11.23 16.02
C PHE A 52 -13.51 -11.56 15.72
N ALA A 53 -14.00 -11.29 14.50
CA ALA A 53 -15.36 -11.62 14.10
C ALA A 53 -15.63 -13.13 14.16
N ARG A 54 -14.72 -13.95 13.63
CA ARG A 54 -14.78 -15.42 13.68
C ARG A 54 -14.77 -15.95 15.11
N TYR A 55 -13.86 -15.43 15.94
CA TYR A 55 -13.84 -15.74 17.37
C TYR A 55 -15.20 -15.42 18.03
N CYS A 56 -15.74 -14.21 17.85
CA CYS A 56 -17.02 -13.82 18.41
C CYS A 56 -18.18 -14.73 17.95
N ARG A 57 -18.21 -15.13 16.66
CA ARG A 57 -19.19 -16.08 16.15
C ARG A 57 -19.04 -17.46 16.77
N SER A 58 -17.80 -17.94 16.94
CA SER A 58 -17.50 -19.22 17.58
C SER A 58 -17.90 -19.23 19.06
N ARG A 59 -17.84 -18.07 19.75
CA ARG A 59 -18.39 -17.84 21.10
C ARG A 59 -19.92 -17.81 21.17
N GLY A 60 -20.61 -17.91 20.03
CA GLY A 60 -22.07 -17.84 19.96
C GLY A 60 -22.65 -16.44 20.13
N TRP A 61 -21.84 -15.38 19.99
CA TRP A 61 -22.33 -14.00 20.09
C TRP A 61 -23.04 -13.56 18.81
N SER A 62 -23.92 -12.56 18.94
CA SER A 62 -24.55 -11.93 17.76
C SER A 62 -23.56 -10.95 17.16
N VAL A 63 -23.09 -11.20 15.95
CA VAL A 63 -22.02 -10.44 15.30
C VAL A 63 -22.52 -9.78 14.01
N ARG A 64 -22.10 -8.54 13.77
CA ARG A 64 -22.12 -7.93 12.44
C ARG A 64 -20.75 -7.38 12.10
N TYR A 65 -20.08 -7.99 11.14
CA TYR A 65 -18.83 -7.51 10.58
C TYR A 65 -19.06 -6.76 9.26
N VAL A 66 -18.89 -5.44 9.31
CA VAL A 66 -19.22 -4.48 8.27
C VAL A 66 -17.93 -3.85 7.72
N CYS A 67 -17.77 -3.84 6.41
CA CYS A 67 -16.74 -3.06 5.72
C CYS A 67 -17.26 -2.64 4.34
N GLY A 68 -16.44 -1.99 3.53
CA GLY A 68 -16.78 -1.58 2.18
C GLY A 68 -15.67 -0.76 1.55
N ALA A 69 -15.88 -0.35 0.30
CA ALA A 69 -14.96 0.55 -0.37
C ALA A 69 -15.33 2.02 -0.08
N ASP A 70 -14.32 2.82 0.24
CA ASP A 70 -14.41 4.28 0.23
C ASP A 70 -14.13 4.79 -1.19
N GLU A 71 -15.13 5.42 -1.79
CA GLU A 71 -15.19 5.67 -3.22
C GLU A 71 -15.09 7.16 -3.58
N HIS A 72 -15.27 8.08 -2.64
CA HIS A 72 -15.28 9.52 -2.92
C HIS A 72 -13.90 10.17 -2.81
N GLY A 73 -13.80 11.41 -3.29
CA GLY A 73 -12.61 12.25 -3.12
C GLY A 73 -11.76 12.42 -4.38
N THR A 74 -10.78 13.31 -4.27
CA THR A 74 -9.94 13.77 -5.38
C THR A 74 -9.06 12.68 -5.98
N THR A 75 -8.67 11.69 -5.17
CA THR A 75 -7.84 10.56 -5.63
C THR A 75 -8.57 9.69 -6.64
N THR A 76 -9.88 9.48 -6.47
CA THR A 76 -10.71 8.76 -7.45
C THR A 76 -10.84 9.54 -8.75
N GLU A 77 -11.08 10.86 -8.70
CA GLU A 77 -11.13 11.69 -9.91
C GLU A 77 -9.78 11.72 -10.66
N ALA A 78 -8.67 11.81 -9.92
CA ALA A 78 -7.33 11.75 -10.50
C ALA A 78 -7.07 10.41 -11.20
N ARG A 79 -7.45 9.30 -10.55
CA ARG A 79 -7.29 7.96 -11.12
C ARG A 79 -8.17 7.75 -12.35
N ALA A 80 -9.40 8.29 -12.31
CA ALA A 80 -10.33 8.26 -13.43
C ALA A 80 -9.75 8.99 -14.65
N LEU A 81 -9.14 10.15 -14.42
CA LEU A 81 -8.46 10.91 -15.47
C LEU A 81 -7.23 10.16 -16.03
N GLU A 82 -6.40 9.57 -15.16
CA GLU A 82 -5.25 8.75 -15.58
C GLU A 82 -5.64 7.55 -16.45
N GLU A 83 -6.76 6.89 -16.12
CA GLU A 83 -7.25 5.71 -16.85
C GLU A 83 -8.18 6.07 -18.02
N GLY A 84 -8.52 7.34 -18.21
CA GLY A 84 -9.43 7.78 -19.28
C GLY A 84 -10.88 7.28 -19.12
N ILE A 85 -11.33 7.04 -17.88
CA ILE A 85 -12.67 6.55 -17.55
C ILE A 85 -13.35 7.47 -16.52
N THR A 86 -14.64 7.24 -16.23
CA THR A 86 -15.35 8.02 -15.21
C THR A 86 -14.99 7.57 -13.78
N PRO A 87 -15.13 8.43 -12.75
CA PRO A 87 -14.94 8.04 -11.35
C PRO A 87 -15.77 6.81 -10.95
N ARG A 88 -17.02 6.73 -11.41
CA ARG A 88 -17.88 5.57 -11.17
C ARG A 88 -17.30 4.28 -11.73
N GLN A 89 -16.76 4.30 -12.94
CA GLN A 89 -16.14 3.14 -13.57
C GLN A 89 -14.86 2.70 -12.84
N VAL A 90 -14.05 3.64 -12.33
CA VAL A 90 -12.90 3.32 -11.45
C VAL A 90 -13.40 2.57 -10.22
N CYS A 91 -14.39 3.13 -9.53
CA CYS A 91 -14.93 2.52 -8.32
C CYS A 91 -15.50 1.13 -8.59
N ASP A 92 -16.28 0.95 -9.66
CA ASP A 92 -16.86 -0.35 -10.04
C ASP A 92 -15.77 -1.40 -10.33
N LYS A 93 -14.73 -1.01 -11.07
CA LYS A 93 -13.58 -1.86 -11.41
C LYS A 93 -12.85 -2.33 -10.15
N TYR A 94 -12.43 -1.39 -9.30
CA TYR A 94 -11.59 -1.74 -8.16
C TYR A 94 -12.39 -2.29 -6.97
N TYR A 95 -13.67 -1.94 -6.80
CA TYR A 95 -14.53 -2.60 -5.82
C TYR A 95 -14.54 -4.12 -6.03
N LYS A 96 -14.64 -4.57 -7.30
CA LYS A 96 -14.54 -5.98 -7.65
C LYS A 96 -13.18 -6.57 -7.27
N VAL A 97 -12.08 -5.89 -7.59
CA VAL A 97 -10.71 -6.32 -7.23
C VAL A 97 -10.56 -6.48 -5.71
N HIS A 98 -10.99 -5.50 -4.92
CA HIS A 98 -10.98 -5.60 -3.46
C HIS A 98 -11.78 -6.80 -2.97
N LYS A 99 -13.00 -6.97 -3.50
CA LYS A 99 -13.86 -8.09 -3.10
C LYS A 99 -13.22 -9.45 -3.40
N GLU A 100 -12.67 -9.63 -4.60
CA GLU A 100 -11.99 -10.87 -4.99
C GLU A 100 -10.79 -11.18 -4.08
N ILE A 101 -9.98 -10.17 -3.77
CA ILE A 101 -8.84 -10.32 -2.84
C ILE A 101 -9.33 -10.73 -1.45
N TYR A 102 -10.33 -10.04 -0.91
CA TYR A 102 -10.81 -10.33 0.44
C TYR A 102 -11.53 -11.67 0.54
N ASP A 103 -12.27 -12.07 -0.49
CA ASP A 103 -12.90 -13.38 -0.58
C ASP A 103 -11.81 -14.48 -0.63
N TRP A 104 -10.72 -14.29 -1.39
CA TRP A 104 -9.60 -15.24 -1.45
C TRP A 104 -8.85 -15.36 -0.12
N PHE A 105 -8.63 -14.23 0.58
CA PHE A 105 -8.10 -14.24 1.95
C PHE A 105 -9.07 -14.84 2.97
N GLY A 106 -10.29 -15.22 2.58
CA GLY A 106 -11.30 -15.78 3.47
C GLY A 106 -11.83 -14.77 4.48
N ILE A 107 -11.92 -13.48 4.12
CA ILE A 107 -12.48 -12.46 5.01
C ILE A 107 -14.01 -12.59 5.06
N SER A 108 -14.54 -12.84 6.25
CA SER A 108 -15.94 -13.21 6.49
C SER A 108 -16.82 -12.02 6.83
N PHE A 109 -16.90 -11.03 5.93
CA PHE A 109 -17.82 -9.91 6.11
C PHE A 109 -19.29 -10.38 6.12
N ASP A 110 -20.10 -9.84 7.02
CA ASP A 110 -21.56 -9.93 6.89
C ASP A 110 -22.06 -9.00 5.78
N VAL A 111 -21.33 -7.91 5.53
CA VAL A 111 -21.51 -7.04 4.37
C VAL A 111 -20.21 -6.33 3.99
N PHE A 112 -19.89 -6.37 2.69
CA PHE A 112 -18.87 -5.52 2.08
C PHE A 112 -19.57 -4.54 1.12
N GLY A 113 -19.79 -3.30 1.54
CA GLY A 113 -20.59 -2.30 0.83
C GLY A 113 -19.78 -1.20 0.14
N ARG A 114 -20.46 -0.10 -0.19
CA ARG A 114 -19.92 1.01 -1.00
C ARG A 114 -20.42 2.34 -0.46
N THR A 115 -19.59 3.39 -0.50
CA THR A 115 -20.02 4.75 -0.12
C THR A 115 -20.73 5.51 -1.25
N SER A 116 -20.66 5.05 -2.50
CA SER A 116 -21.34 5.70 -3.65
C SER A 116 -22.81 5.26 -3.86
N THR A 117 -23.56 5.05 -2.77
CA THR A 117 -24.97 4.59 -2.83
C THR A 117 -25.96 5.68 -2.45
N GLU A 118 -27.20 5.58 -2.95
CA GLU A 118 -28.29 6.48 -2.53
C GLU A 118 -28.59 6.37 -1.02
N THR A 119 -28.43 5.19 -0.42
CA THR A 119 -28.55 5.02 1.03
C THR A 119 -27.50 5.82 1.79
N HIS A 120 -26.24 5.80 1.32
CA HIS A 120 -25.17 6.58 1.90
C HIS A 120 -25.44 8.09 1.79
N LYS A 121 -25.79 8.56 0.59
CA LYS A 121 -26.18 9.95 0.35
C LYS A 121 -27.24 10.43 1.35
N LYS A 122 -28.34 9.68 1.48
CA LYS A 122 -29.46 10.04 2.37
C LYS A 122 -29.04 10.14 3.84
N ILE A 123 -28.32 9.14 4.35
CA ILE A 123 -27.90 9.11 5.75
C ILE A 123 -26.87 10.20 6.06
N THR A 124 -25.90 10.44 5.16
CA THR A 124 -24.93 11.52 5.30
C THR A 124 -25.63 12.88 5.35
N GLN A 125 -26.57 13.13 4.44
CA GLN A 125 -27.37 14.36 4.45
C GLN A 125 -28.24 14.50 5.70
N GLU A 126 -28.84 13.41 6.21
CA GLU A 126 -29.62 13.42 7.44
C GLU A 126 -28.77 13.79 8.67
N ILE A 127 -27.60 13.15 8.82
CA ILE A 127 -26.66 13.45 9.91
C ILE A 127 -26.17 14.89 9.84
N PHE A 128 -25.82 15.35 8.64
CA PHE A 128 -25.42 16.73 8.41
C PHE A 128 -26.51 17.73 8.80
N LEU A 129 -27.75 17.53 8.35
CA LEU A 129 -28.85 18.45 8.67
C LEU A 129 -29.14 18.50 10.18
N LYS A 130 -28.99 17.38 10.89
CA LYS A 130 -29.09 17.37 12.37
C LYS A 130 -27.98 18.19 13.02
N LEU A 131 -26.73 18.01 12.59
CA LEU A 131 -25.61 18.83 13.06
C LEU A 131 -25.81 20.32 12.79
N TYR A 132 -26.32 20.65 11.59
CA TYR A 132 -26.61 22.02 11.18
C TYR A 132 -27.70 22.64 12.07
N ASN A 133 -28.83 21.96 12.24
CA ASN A 133 -29.94 22.41 13.07
C ASN A 133 -29.57 22.53 14.56
N ASN A 134 -28.62 21.70 15.03
CA ASN A 134 -28.11 21.76 16.40
C ASN A 134 -26.98 22.78 16.60
N GLY A 135 -26.62 23.56 15.57
CA GLY A 135 -25.63 24.64 15.66
C GLY A 135 -24.16 24.20 15.71
N PHE A 136 -23.86 22.98 15.25
CA PHE A 136 -22.49 22.44 15.15
C PHE A 136 -21.86 22.60 13.77
N ILE A 137 -22.63 23.06 12.78
CA ILE A 137 -22.08 23.44 11.48
C ILE A 137 -22.01 24.96 11.41
N VAL A 138 -20.83 25.47 11.07
CA VAL A 138 -20.59 26.89 10.87
C VAL A 138 -20.08 27.15 9.47
N GLU A 139 -20.40 28.32 8.95
CA GLU A 139 -19.85 28.79 7.68
C GLU A 139 -18.62 29.65 7.95
N ASP A 140 -17.55 29.42 7.19
CA ASP A 140 -16.35 30.25 7.22
C ASP A 140 -15.73 30.31 5.81
N PHE A 141 -14.80 31.22 5.59
CA PHE A 141 -14.14 31.38 4.31
C PHE A 141 -12.77 30.70 4.32
N LEU A 142 -12.45 29.97 3.25
CA LEU A 142 -11.09 29.50 2.97
C LEU A 142 -10.52 30.31 1.82
N GLU A 143 -9.34 30.88 2.05
CA GLU A 143 -8.53 31.43 0.97
C GLU A 143 -7.80 30.29 0.25
N GLU A 144 -8.02 30.19 -1.06
CA GLU A 144 -7.28 29.28 -1.92
C GLU A 144 -6.59 30.05 -3.04
N LEU A 145 -5.52 29.48 -3.59
CA LEU A 145 -4.92 29.99 -4.81
C LEU A 145 -5.63 29.39 -6.03
N TYR A 146 -6.10 30.25 -6.93
CA TYR A 146 -6.79 29.87 -8.16
C TYR A 146 -5.96 30.25 -9.38
N CYS A 147 -5.76 29.30 -10.30
CA CYS A 147 -5.12 29.59 -11.57
C CYS A 147 -6.18 29.93 -12.62
N GLU A 148 -6.26 31.20 -13.02
CA GLU A 148 -7.21 31.65 -14.05
C GLU A 148 -6.96 30.98 -15.41
N LYS A 149 -5.70 30.68 -15.75
CA LYS A 149 -5.34 30.02 -17.01
C LYS A 149 -5.73 28.55 -17.03
N CYS A 150 -5.52 27.82 -15.93
CA CYS A 150 -5.94 26.42 -15.79
C CYS A 150 -7.39 26.25 -15.35
N LYS A 151 -8.09 27.36 -15.03
CA LYS A 151 -9.46 27.41 -14.52
C LYS A 151 -9.72 26.43 -13.37
N LYS A 152 -8.80 26.39 -12.38
CA LYS A 152 -8.92 25.50 -11.21
C LYS A 152 -8.24 26.08 -9.97
N SER A 153 -8.75 25.70 -8.79
CA SER A 153 -8.04 25.86 -7.52
C SER A 153 -6.77 25.00 -7.54
N LEU A 154 -5.69 25.51 -6.94
CA LEU A 154 -4.40 24.86 -6.87
C LEU A 154 -4.21 24.26 -5.47
N ALA A 155 -4.06 22.94 -5.42
CA ALA A 155 -3.52 22.27 -4.24
C ALA A 155 -2.05 22.66 -4.02
N ASP A 156 -1.57 22.59 -2.78
CA ASP A 156 -0.21 23.02 -2.37
C ASP A 156 0.91 22.51 -3.28
N ARG A 157 0.82 21.24 -3.70
CA ARG A 157 1.80 20.59 -4.61
C ARG A 157 1.89 21.24 -6.01
N PHE A 158 0.87 21.98 -6.43
CA PHE A 158 0.80 22.69 -7.70
C PHE A 158 1.13 24.18 -7.55
N VAL A 159 1.57 24.60 -6.36
CA VAL A 159 1.98 25.97 -6.07
C VAL A 159 3.47 25.98 -5.71
N GLU A 160 4.22 26.86 -6.35
CA GLU A 160 5.59 27.21 -5.98
C GLU A 160 5.71 28.72 -5.82
N GLY A 161 6.61 29.19 -4.96
CA GLY A 161 6.81 30.62 -4.74
C GLY A 161 7.95 30.92 -3.79
N THR A 162 8.12 32.19 -3.45
CA THR A 162 9.15 32.64 -2.53
C THR A 162 8.71 32.43 -1.08
N CYS A 163 9.51 31.67 -0.31
CA CYS A 163 9.30 31.43 1.11
C CYS A 163 9.24 32.76 1.90
N PRO A 164 8.18 33.01 2.69
CA PRO A 164 8.05 34.25 3.44
C PRO A 164 9.02 34.35 4.62
N TYR A 165 9.60 33.23 5.06
CA TYR A 165 10.50 33.15 6.23
C TYR A 165 11.99 33.28 5.86
N CYS A 166 12.44 32.62 4.78
CA CYS A 166 13.87 32.56 4.42
C CYS A 166 14.20 33.10 3.02
N GLY A 167 13.20 33.56 2.26
CA GLY A 167 13.38 34.14 0.93
C GLY A 167 13.74 33.14 -0.18
N PHE A 168 13.60 31.83 0.05
CA PHE A 168 13.84 30.82 -1.00
C PHE A 168 12.78 30.88 -2.09
N ASP A 169 13.17 31.18 -3.34
CA ASP A 169 12.26 31.50 -4.45
C ASP A 169 11.41 30.34 -5.02
N ASN A 170 11.75 29.11 -4.67
CA ASN A 170 11.10 27.89 -5.18
C ASN A 170 10.56 27.02 -4.03
N ALA A 171 10.07 27.65 -2.95
CA ALA A 171 9.36 26.94 -1.90
C ALA A 171 8.03 26.37 -2.43
N ARG A 172 7.66 25.18 -1.96
CA ARG A 172 6.39 24.54 -2.30
C ARG A 172 5.27 25.10 -1.43
N GLY A 173 4.03 24.91 -1.86
CA GLY A 173 2.85 25.39 -1.14
C GLY A 173 2.68 24.82 0.28
N ASP A 174 3.25 23.64 0.55
CA ASP A 174 3.14 22.89 1.79
C ASP A 174 4.38 23.02 2.70
N GLN A 175 5.56 23.18 2.09
CA GLN A 175 6.82 23.22 2.83
C GLN A 175 7.92 23.93 2.04
N CYS A 176 8.77 24.68 2.74
CA CYS A 176 10.01 25.21 2.18
C CYS A 176 11.14 24.19 2.27
N ASP A 177 11.66 23.71 1.15
CA ASP A 177 12.76 22.73 1.13
C ASP A 177 14.10 23.29 1.64
N LYS A 178 14.27 24.63 1.70
CA LYS A 178 15.50 25.27 2.21
C LYS A 178 15.54 25.38 3.74
N CYS A 179 14.43 25.77 4.38
CA CYS A 179 14.39 26.01 5.83
C CYS A 179 13.53 25.00 6.60
N GLY A 180 12.85 24.08 5.90
CA GLY A 180 12.00 23.04 6.48
C GLY A 180 10.65 23.52 7.02
N HIS A 181 10.36 24.82 7.00
CA HIS A 181 9.12 25.39 7.54
C HIS A 181 7.90 24.89 6.75
N LEU A 182 6.85 24.46 7.47
CA LEU A 182 5.56 24.14 6.87
C LEU A 182 4.84 25.44 6.51
N LEU A 183 4.25 25.50 5.33
CA LEU A 183 3.64 26.69 4.77
C LEU A 183 2.17 26.42 4.43
N ASN A 184 1.35 27.47 4.41
CA ASN A 184 0.13 27.46 3.61
C ASN A 184 0.42 28.11 2.26
N ALA A 185 -0.10 27.55 1.17
CA ALA A 185 0.23 28.03 -0.17
C ALA A 185 -0.11 29.53 -0.38
N VAL A 186 -1.16 30.02 0.28
CA VAL A 186 -1.56 31.45 0.24
C VAL A 186 -0.55 32.41 0.87
N GLU A 187 0.33 31.92 1.75
CA GLU A 187 1.37 32.69 2.43
C GLU A 187 2.63 32.90 1.57
N LEU A 188 2.79 32.12 0.49
CA LEU A 188 3.91 32.26 -0.43
C LEU A 188 3.92 33.65 -1.08
N ARG A 189 5.09 34.28 -1.12
CA ARG A 189 5.29 35.50 -1.90
C ARG A 189 5.50 35.13 -3.37
N LYS A 190 4.94 35.90 -4.30
CA LYS A 190 5.02 35.63 -5.75
C LYS A 190 4.66 34.16 -6.09
N PRO A 191 3.47 33.67 -5.67
CA PRO A 191 3.09 32.30 -5.98
C PRO A 191 2.98 32.11 -7.49
N ARG A 192 3.24 30.91 -7.96
CA ARG A 192 3.25 30.50 -9.37
C ARG A 192 2.60 29.12 -9.47
N CYS A 193 1.78 28.94 -10.51
CA CYS A 193 1.19 27.65 -10.83
C CYS A 193 2.26 26.74 -11.44
N LYS A 194 2.58 25.62 -10.80
CA LYS A 194 3.55 24.64 -11.30
C LYS A 194 3.17 24.05 -12.66
N VAL A 195 1.88 24.05 -12.99
CA VAL A 195 1.36 23.47 -14.24
C VAL A 195 1.59 24.40 -15.44
N CYS A 196 1.43 25.71 -15.28
CA CYS A 196 1.44 26.64 -16.43
C CYS A 196 2.24 27.93 -16.23
N GLY A 197 2.90 28.08 -15.09
CA GLY A 197 3.75 29.23 -14.75
C GLY A 197 3.01 30.52 -14.37
N SER A 198 1.69 30.61 -14.57
CA SER A 198 0.92 31.82 -14.28
C SER A 198 0.89 32.14 -12.78
N ILE A 199 0.80 33.43 -12.43
CA ILE A 199 0.56 33.88 -11.05
C ILE A 199 -0.90 33.56 -10.69
N PRO A 200 -1.17 32.72 -9.68
CA PRO A 200 -2.52 32.44 -9.22
C PRO A 200 -3.09 33.63 -8.43
N THR A 201 -4.39 33.81 -8.49
CA THR A 201 -5.14 34.80 -7.72
C THR A 201 -5.63 34.18 -6.42
N ARG A 202 -5.76 34.98 -5.36
CA ARG A 202 -6.45 34.53 -4.14
C ARG A 202 -7.95 34.54 -4.40
N LYS A 203 -8.62 33.41 -4.14
CA LYS A 203 -10.07 33.33 -4.12
C LYS A 203 -10.51 32.91 -2.73
N SER A 204 -11.35 33.75 -2.13
CA SER A 204 -12.06 33.40 -0.92
C SER A 204 -13.30 32.60 -1.29
N THR A 205 -13.37 31.35 -0.85
CA THR A 205 -14.51 30.47 -1.07
C THR A 205 -15.19 30.20 0.26
N LYS A 206 -16.51 30.34 0.31
CA LYS A 206 -17.31 29.99 1.48
C LYS A 206 -17.36 28.48 1.64
N HIS A 207 -17.10 27.98 2.84
CA HIS A 207 -17.06 26.56 3.17
C HIS A 207 -17.83 26.29 4.47
N LEU A 208 -18.29 25.05 4.60
CA LEU A 208 -18.90 24.53 5.83
C LEU A 208 -17.86 23.81 6.70
N PHE A 209 -17.97 24.03 8.00
CA PHE A 209 -17.08 23.47 9.01
C PHE A 209 -17.87 22.78 10.12
N LEU A 210 -17.37 21.64 10.58
CA LEU A 210 -17.80 21.00 11.82
C LEU A 210 -17.09 21.67 13.01
N ASP A 211 -17.87 22.24 13.92
CA ASP A 211 -17.42 22.95 15.11
C ASP A 211 -17.09 21.95 16.25
N LEU A 212 -15.93 21.31 16.14
CA LEU A 212 -15.43 20.37 17.16
C LEU A 212 -15.03 21.05 18.47
N GLU A 213 -14.76 22.37 18.45
CA GLU A 213 -14.46 23.17 19.65
C GLU A 213 -15.63 23.08 20.64
N LYS A 214 -16.86 23.28 20.14
CA LYS A 214 -18.09 23.15 20.95
C LYS A 214 -18.34 21.74 21.47
N LEU A 215 -17.84 20.70 20.79
CA LEU A 215 -18.05 19.29 21.15
C LEU A 215 -16.95 18.73 22.05
N GLN A 216 -15.81 19.41 22.18
CA GLN A 216 -14.65 18.93 22.91
C GLN A 216 -14.95 18.50 24.36
N PRO A 217 -15.68 19.27 25.19
CA PRO A 217 -15.91 18.88 26.59
C PRO A 217 -16.67 17.54 26.73
N GLU A 218 -17.62 17.28 25.84
CA GLU A 218 -18.40 16.04 25.82
C GLU A 218 -17.55 14.88 25.30
N LEU A 219 -16.76 15.11 24.26
CA LEU A 219 -15.83 14.15 23.70
C LEU A 219 -14.77 13.72 24.72
N GLU A 220 -14.16 14.65 25.44
CA GLU A 220 -13.17 14.35 26.48
C GLU A 220 -13.74 13.45 27.57
N LYS A 221 -14.96 13.75 28.04
CA LYS A 221 -15.65 12.92 29.03
C LYS A 221 -15.90 11.51 28.49
N TRP A 222 -16.39 11.39 27.26
CA TRP A 222 -16.67 10.12 26.61
C TRP A 222 -15.39 9.30 26.38
N ILE A 223 -14.32 9.90 25.84
CA ILE A 223 -13.02 9.26 25.59
C ILE A 223 -12.41 8.76 26.89
N LYS A 224 -12.43 9.57 27.97
CA LYS A 224 -11.87 9.18 29.27
C LYS A 224 -12.56 7.96 29.86
N GLN A 225 -13.87 7.83 29.67
CA GLN A 225 -14.64 6.68 30.12
C GLN A 225 -14.41 5.46 29.20
N ARG A 226 -14.63 5.62 27.89
CA ARG A 226 -14.59 4.50 26.93
C ARG A 226 -13.21 3.91 26.71
N SER A 227 -12.14 4.71 26.80
CA SER A 227 -10.77 4.19 26.68
C SER A 227 -10.44 3.16 27.76
N LYS A 228 -11.01 3.31 28.96
CA LYS A 228 -10.86 2.35 30.06
C LYS A 228 -11.77 1.15 29.90
N GLU A 229 -13.07 1.37 29.70
CA GLU A 229 -14.06 0.29 29.57
C GLU A 229 -13.78 -0.62 28.37
N GLY A 230 -13.32 -0.02 27.28
CA GLY A 230 -13.01 -0.70 26.03
C GLY A 230 -11.55 -1.14 25.91
N PHE A 231 -10.71 -0.98 26.93
CA PHE A 231 -9.29 -1.38 26.90
C PHE A 231 -8.52 -0.87 25.67
N TRP A 232 -8.61 0.43 25.38
CA TRP A 232 -7.88 1.02 24.26
C TRP A 232 -6.37 0.90 24.49
N SER A 233 -5.63 0.71 23.41
CA SER A 233 -4.17 0.64 23.48
C SER A 233 -3.54 1.98 23.87
N GLU A 234 -2.40 1.93 24.56
CA GLU A 234 -1.71 3.12 25.06
C GLU A 234 -1.29 4.09 23.94
N ASN A 235 -0.87 3.57 22.78
CA ASN A 235 -0.56 4.40 21.60
C ASN A 235 -1.80 5.19 21.13
N THR A 236 -2.96 4.56 21.05
CA THR A 236 -4.23 5.20 20.67
C THR A 236 -4.63 6.29 21.67
N ILE A 237 -4.54 6.00 22.98
CA ILE A 237 -4.85 6.96 24.04
C ILE A 237 -3.89 8.16 23.97
N THR A 238 -2.59 7.91 23.84
CA THR A 238 -1.57 8.95 23.73
C THR A 238 -1.83 9.85 22.53
N TYR A 239 -2.10 9.27 21.36
CA TYR A 239 -2.35 10.02 20.14
C TYR A 239 -3.65 10.84 20.21
N THR A 240 -4.72 10.26 20.74
CA THR A 240 -6.01 10.95 20.92
C THR A 240 -5.87 12.10 21.92
N ASN A 241 -5.18 11.89 23.04
CA ASN A 241 -4.96 12.93 24.04
C ASN A 241 -4.06 14.07 23.55
N ALA A 242 -3.14 13.82 22.61
CA ALA A 242 -2.36 14.88 21.98
C ALA A 242 -3.28 15.87 21.24
N TRP A 243 -4.23 15.36 20.45
CA TRP A 243 -5.22 16.18 19.75
C TRP A 243 -6.13 16.98 20.69
N LEU A 244 -6.57 16.39 21.80
CA LEU A 244 -7.42 17.09 22.78
C LEU A 244 -6.65 18.22 23.48
N ARG A 245 -5.39 17.98 23.83
CA ARG A 245 -4.53 18.96 24.52
C ARG A 245 -4.22 20.19 23.66
N GLU A 246 -4.09 20.02 22.34
CA GLU A 246 -3.92 21.14 21.40
C GLU A 246 -5.17 22.03 21.29
N GLY A 247 -6.33 21.53 21.74
CA GLY A 247 -7.63 22.11 21.46
C GLY A 247 -8.13 21.65 20.08
N LEU A 248 -9.31 21.03 20.06
CA LEU A 248 -9.96 20.69 18.80
C LEU A 248 -10.27 21.97 18.05
N LYS A 249 -10.10 21.96 16.73
CA LYS A 249 -10.39 23.11 15.85
C LYS A 249 -11.59 22.79 14.97
N LYS A 250 -12.24 23.83 14.46
CA LYS A 250 -13.20 23.71 13.34
C LYS A 250 -12.56 22.94 12.17
N ARG A 251 -13.28 21.95 11.63
CA ARG A 251 -12.81 21.14 10.49
C ARG A 251 -13.67 21.36 9.27
N CYS A 252 -13.08 21.77 8.15
CA CYS A 252 -13.80 21.97 6.90
C CYS A 252 -14.35 20.65 6.36
N ILE A 253 -15.67 20.56 6.20
CA ILE A 253 -16.40 19.36 5.75
C ILE A 253 -16.92 19.48 4.31
N SER A 254 -16.54 20.52 3.57
CA SER A 254 -17.01 20.76 2.19
C SER A 254 -15.83 20.87 1.23
N ARG A 255 -16.01 20.44 -0.02
CA ARG A 255 -15.01 20.52 -1.09
C ARG A 255 -15.66 20.86 -2.42
N LYS A 256 -14.95 21.64 -3.24
CA LYS A 256 -15.30 21.86 -4.66
C LYS A 256 -14.80 20.70 -5.51
N LEU A 257 -15.53 19.60 -5.49
CA LEU A 257 -15.29 18.42 -6.33
C LEU A 257 -16.61 18.01 -7.01
N ARG A 258 -16.51 17.26 -8.11
CA ARG A 258 -17.70 16.73 -8.79
C ARG A 258 -18.10 15.36 -8.24
N TRP A 259 -17.12 14.57 -7.82
CA TRP A 259 -17.32 13.22 -7.30
C TRP A 259 -17.35 13.19 -5.76
N GLY A 260 -18.57 13.19 -5.20
CA GLY A 260 -18.84 13.09 -3.77
C GLY A 260 -20.32 13.26 -3.46
N ILE A 261 -20.67 13.28 -2.17
CA ILE A 261 -22.06 13.49 -1.73
C ILE A 261 -22.42 14.98 -1.78
N PRO A 262 -23.47 15.38 -2.51
CA PRO A 262 -23.86 16.79 -2.61
C PRO A 262 -24.38 17.33 -1.29
N ILE A 263 -24.09 18.60 -1.01
CA ILE A 263 -24.49 19.29 0.21
C ILE A 263 -25.94 19.79 0.07
N PRO A 264 -26.86 19.45 1.00
CA PRO A 264 -28.28 19.80 0.89
C PRO A 264 -28.57 21.22 1.41
N LEU A 265 -27.77 22.22 1.03
CA LEU A 265 -27.96 23.63 1.38
C LEU A 265 -27.89 24.53 0.15
N LYS A 266 -28.74 25.56 0.13
CA LYS A 266 -28.73 26.58 -0.91
C LYS A 266 -27.39 27.35 -0.89
N GLY A 267 -26.80 27.56 -2.07
CA GLY A 267 -25.48 28.21 -2.23
C GLY A 267 -24.28 27.26 -2.17
N TYR A 268 -24.52 25.95 -2.01
CA TYR A 268 -23.49 24.90 -2.00
C TYR A 268 -23.70 23.85 -3.11
N GLU A 269 -24.43 24.20 -4.17
CA GLU A 269 -24.82 23.30 -5.25
C GLU A 269 -23.61 22.74 -6.03
N ASP A 270 -22.52 23.51 -6.11
CA ASP A 270 -21.25 23.12 -6.75
C ASP A 270 -20.26 22.46 -5.76
N MET A 271 -20.72 22.04 -4.59
CA MET A 271 -19.89 21.42 -3.55
C MET A 271 -20.41 20.07 -3.10
N VAL A 272 -19.45 19.25 -2.68
CA VAL A 272 -19.69 17.95 -2.06
C VAL A 272 -19.10 17.93 -0.66
N PHE A 273 -19.55 17.00 0.16
CA PHE A 273 -18.91 16.74 1.44
C PHE A 273 -17.47 16.27 1.24
N TYR A 274 -16.60 16.70 2.15
CA TYR A 274 -15.24 16.21 2.22
C TYR A 274 -15.24 14.74 2.64
N VAL A 275 -14.49 13.89 1.94
CA VAL A 275 -14.48 12.43 2.15
C VAL A 275 -14.28 12.01 3.62
N TRP A 276 -13.46 12.74 4.38
CA TRP A 276 -13.22 12.41 5.78
C TRP A 276 -14.35 12.79 6.75
N PHE A 277 -15.39 13.48 6.26
CA PHE A 277 -16.65 13.69 6.99
C PHE A 277 -17.62 12.53 6.75
N ASP A 278 -17.83 12.11 5.49
CA ASP A 278 -18.82 11.08 5.14
C ASP A 278 -18.28 9.64 5.18
N ALA A 279 -16.98 9.39 4.97
CA ALA A 279 -16.44 8.03 4.95
C ALA A 279 -16.75 7.21 6.23
N PRO A 280 -16.61 7.73 7.46
CA PRO A 280 -17.03 7.00 8.66
C PRO A 280 -18.56 6.76 8.76
N ILE A 281 -19.37 7.64 8.17
CA ILE A 281 -20.83 7.43 8.03
C ILE A 281 -21.11 6.24 7.09
N GLY A 282 -20.14 5.91 6.23
CA GLY A 282 -20.09 4.69 5.43
C GLY A 282 -20.46 3.44 6.20
N TYR A 283 -19.93 3.23 7.42
CA TYR A 283 -20.25 2.06 8.24
C TYR A 283 -21.76 1.93 8.53
N ILE A 284 -22.40 3.04 8.90
CA ILE A 284 -23.84 3.09 9.18
C ILE A 284 -24.61 2.81 7.90
N SER A 285 -24.27 3.51 6.82
CA SER A 285 -25.00 3.42 5.56
C SER A 285 -24.88 2.07 4.88
N ILE A 286 -23.72 1.42 4.95
CA ILE A 286 -23.51 0.07 4.41
C ILE A 286 -24.36 -0.93 5.19
N THR A 287 -24.41 -0.78 6.51
CA THR A 287 -25.30 -1.61 7.35
C THR A 287 -26.76 -1.37 6.98
N ALA A 288 -27.19 -0.11 6.84
CA ALA A 288 -28.55 0.27 6.49
C ALA A 288 -28.96 -0.16 5.08
N HIS A 289 -28.02 -0.19 4.14
CA HIS A 289 -28.26 -0.61 2.77
C HIS A 289 -28.55 -2.13 2.70
N LYS A 290 -27.90 -2.91 3.55
CA LYS A 290 -28.03 -4.37 3.57
C LYS A 290 -29.11 -4.88 4.53
N PHE A 291 -29.26 -4.26 5.69
CA PHE A 291 -30.08 -4.77 6.79
C PHE A 291 -31.14 -3.77 7.22
N SER A 292 -32.41 -4.19 7.23
CA SER A 292 -33.54 -3.33 7.60
C SER A 292 -33.54 -2.91 9.07
N ASP A 293 -33.00 -3.76 9.96
CA ASP A 293 -32.85 -3.55 11.40
C ASP A 293 -31.55 -2.82 11.78
N TRP A 294 -30.92 -2.08 10.85
CA TRP A 294 -29.63 -1.40 11.11
C TRP A 294 -29.65 -0.47 12.33
N LYS A 295 -30.81 0.11 12.67
CA LYS A 295 -30.99 0.96 13.85
C LYS A 295 -30.80 0.18 15.16
N ASP A 296 -31.13 -1.11 15.20
CA ASP A 296 -30.94 -1.96 16.38
C ASP A 296 -29.46 -2.20 16.70
N TRP A 297 -28.57 -1.84 15.76
CA TRP A 297 -27.12 -1.94 15.87
C TRP A 297 -26.46 -0.59 16.05
N TRP A 298 -26.85 0.41 15.26
CA TRP A 298 -26.22 1.74 15.25
C TRP A 298 -26.90 2.77 16.14
N LYS A 299 -28.08 2.48 16.69
CA LYS A 299 -28.81 3.37 17.61
C LYS A 299 -29.23 2.64 18.91
N ASN A 300 -28.33 1.81 19.44
CA ASN A 300 -28.59 0.97 20.61
C ASN A 300 -27.33 0.80 21.49
N PRO A 301 -26.75 1.92 22.00
CA PRO A 301 -25.47 1.92 22.72
C PRO A 301 -25.48 1.13 24.03
N GLU A 302 -26.65 0.82 24.60
CA GLU A 302 -26.80 0.05 25.83
C GLU A 302 -26.60 -1.46 25.65
N HIS A 303 -26.80 -1.97 24.42
CA HIS A 303 -26.77 -3.41 24.13
C HIS A 303 -25.76 -3.80 23.05
N VAL A 304 -25.17 -2.83 22.34
CA VAL A 304 -24.24 -3.06 21.23
C VAL A 304 -22.88 -2.50 21.58
N HIS A 305 -21.84 -3.35 21.46
CA HIS A 305 -20.46 -2.91 21.57
C HIS A 305 -19.85 -2.79 20.17
N LEU A 306 -19.40 -1.58 19.81
CA LEU A 306 -18.72 -1.31 18.53
C LEU A 306 -17.21 -1.50 18.65
N TYR A 307 -16.66 -2.43 17.88
CA TYR A 307 -15.23 -2.68 17.72
C TYR A 307 -14.76 -2.17 16.37
N GLN A 308 -13.74 -1.31 16.34
CA GLN A 308 -13.21 -0.76 15.10
C GLN A 308 -11.73 -1.11 14.90
N PHE A 309 -11.39 -1.64 13.73
CA PHE A 309 -10.04 -2.08 13.37
C PHE A 309 -9.47 -1.20 12.26
N MET A 310 -8.27 -0.65 12.47
CA MET A 310 -7.66 0.29 11.53
C MET A 310 -6.15 0.46 11.73
N GLY A 311 -5.47 1.03 10.73
CA GLY A 311 -4.12 1.57 10.92
C GLY A 311 -4.11 2.87 11.74
N LYS A 312 -2.98 3.19 12.37
CA LYS A 312 -2.82 4.36 13.27
C LYS A 312 -3.26 5.70 12.69
N ASP A 313 -3.12 5.90 11.38
CA ASP A 313 -3.48 7.16 10.70
C ASP A 313 -4.98 7.48 10.80
N ASN A 314 -5.81 6.45 10.99
CA ASN A 314 -7.26 6.59 11.07
C ASN A 314 -7.77 6.94 12.47
N VAL A 315 -6.91 6.92 13.50
CA VAL A 315 -7.32 7.08 14.91
C VAL A 315 -8.14 8.34 15.17
N PRO A 316 -7.72 9.56 14.76
CA PRO A 316 -8.45 10.78 15.09
C PRO A 316 -9.84 10.82 14.44
N PHE A 317 -9.98 10.19 13.26
CA PHE A 317 -11.26 10.11 12.59
C PHE A 317 -12.26 9.28 13.39
N HIS A 318 -11.79 8.29 14.16
CA HIS A 318 -12.66 7.34 14.88
C HIS A 318 -12.73 7.58 16.38
N THR A 319 -11.78 8.32 16.97
CA THR A 319 -11.83 8.71 18.39
C THR A 319 -12.32 10.14 18.60
N ILE A 320 -12.28 11.01 17.57
CA ILE A 320 -12.65 12.43 17.68
C ILE A 320 -13.72 12.79 16.66
N ILE A 321 -13.41 12.73 15.37
CA ILE A 321 -14.25 13.35 14.33
C ILE A 321 -15.60 12.63 14.21
N PHE A 322 -15.59 11.30 14.06
CA PHE A 322 -16.82 10.52 13.91
C PHE A 322 -17.65 10.48 15.20
N PRO A 323 -17.09 10.19 16.40
CA PRO A 323 -17.84 10.34 17.63
C PRO A 323 -18.40 11.75 17.83
N GLY A 324 -17.65 12.80 17.50
CA GLY A 324 -18.12 14.19 17.58
C GLY A 324 -19.29 14.46 16.63
N THR A 325 -19.18 13.96 15.39
CA THR A 325 -20.25 14.00 14.39
C THR A 325 -21.52 13.33 14.92
N LEU A 326 -21.41 12.14 15.52
CA LEU A 326 -22.57 11.42 16.06
C LEU A 326 -23.16 12.08 17.30
N LEU A 327 -22.33 12.51 18.25
CA LEU A 327 -22.77 13.22 19.47
C LEU A 327 -23.47 14.55 19.13
N GLY A 328 -22.96 15.28 18.13
CA GLY A 328 -23.56 16.54 17.68
C GLY A 328 -24.94 16.38 17.04
N THR A 329 -25.31 15.18 16.57
CA THR A 329 -26.69 14.92 16.11
C THR A 329 -27.71 14.92 17.24
N ARG A 330 -27.27 14.77 18.49
CA ARG A 330 -28.11 14.57 19.69
C ARG A 330 -28.98 13.31 19.65
N GLU A 331 -28.67 12.37 18.76
CA GLU A 331 -29.28 11.06 18.72
C GLU A 331 -28.48 10.03 19.51
N LYS A 332 -29.15 8.97 19.95
CA LYS A 332 -28.53 7.86 20.69
C LYS A 332 -27.81 6.88 19.75
N TYR A 333 -26.77 7.34 19.07
CA TYR A 333 -25.94 6.44 18.26
C TYR A 333 -25.08 5.52 19.14
N THR A 334 -24.84 4.30 18.64
CA THR A 334 -23.82 3.40 19.15
C THR A 334 -22.44 3.97 18.81
N LEU A 335 -21.68 4.35 19.84
CA LEU A 335 -20.34 4.89 19.70
C LEU A 335 -19.27 3.80 19.88
N LEU A 336 -18.05 4.13 19.49
CA LEU A 336 -16.87 3.27 19.64
C LEU A 336 -16.76 2.73 21.07
N TYR A 337 -16.73 1.40 21.21
CA TYR A 337 -16.44 0.71 22.46
C TYR A 337 -14.96 0.37 22.54
N HIS A 338 -14.43 -0.40 21.59
CA HIS A 338 -13.02 -0.79 21.50
C HIS A 338 -12.42 -0.40 20.15
N ILE A 339 -11.25 0.22 20.17
CA ILE A 339 -10.46 0.49 18.96
C ILE A 339 -9.20 -0.37 18.97
N ASN A 340 -8.98 -1.08 17.87
CA ASN A 340 -7.83 -1.92 17.67
C ASN A 340 -6.98 -1.34 16.53
N THR A 341 -5.81 -0.81 16.90
CA THR A 341 -4.93 -0.10 15.97
C THR A 341 -3.69 -0.92 15.67
N THR A 342 -3.16 -0.74 14.45
CA THR A 342 -1.84 -1.28 14.08
C THR A 342 -0.89 -0.18 13.66
N GLU A 343 0.38 -0.42 13.94
CA GLU A 343 1.51 0.24 13.30
C GLU A 343 1.68 -0.29 11.86
N TYR A 344 2.74 0.11 11.15
CA TYR A 344 2.91 -0.27 9.75
C TYR A 344 3.55 -1.66 9.59
N LEU A 345 3.13 -2.36 8.54
CA LEU A 345 3.90 -3.46 7.96
C LEU A 345 4.75 -2.88 6.82
N ASN A 346 6.07 -2.96 6.98
CA ASN A 346 7.07 -2.69 5.96
C ASN A 346 7.37 -3.96 5.16
N TYR A 347 8.09 -3.83 4.05
CA TYR A 347 8.42 -4.94 3.16
C TYR A 347 9.93 -4.98 2.92
N GLU A 348 10.58 -6.05 3.37
CA GLU A 348 12.04 -6.21 3.40
C GLU A 348 12.71 -4.93 3.95
N GLU A 349 13.62 -4.32 3.21
CA GLU A 349 14.36 -3.12 3.62
C GLU A 349 13.57 -1.80 3.43
N GLY A 350 12.32 -1.85 2.97
CA GLY A 350 11.59 -0.66 2.54
C GLY A 350 10.08 -0.70 2.74
N LYS A 351 9.37 0.12 1.97
CA LYS A 351 7.90 0.24 1.99
C LYS A 351 7.29 -0.37 0.74
N PHE A 352 6.06 -0.86 0.86
CA PHE A 352 5.25 -1.27 -0.29
C PHE A 352 5.13 -0.14 -1.32
N SER A 353 5.27 -0.47 -2.61
CA SER A 353 5.21 0.49 -3.71
C SER A 353 4.76 -0.20 -5.01
N LYS A 354 3.50 0.02 -5.42
CA LYS A 354 2.99 -0.57 -6.68
C LYS A 354 3.69 0.01 -7.91
N SER A 355 4.07 1.28 -7.89
CA SER A 355 4.80 1.92 -8.99
C SER A 355 6.18 1.30 -9.18
N ARG A 356 6.91 1.02 -8.10
CA ARG A 356 8.22 0.35 -8.14
C ARG A 356 8.13 -1.18 -8.14
N ASN A 357 6.93 -1.76 -8.11
CA ASN A 357 6.73 -3.20 -7.95
C ASN A 357 7.49 -3.79 -6.74
N THR A 358 7.52 -3.04 -5.65
CA THR A 358 8.15 -3.44 -4.38
C THR A 358 7.07 -3.91 -3.42
N GLY A 359 7.15 -5.16 -2.99
CA GLY A 359 6.20 -5.76 -2.07
C GLY A 359 5.06 -6.53 -2.74
N VAL A 360 4.43 -7.40 -1.95
CA VAL A 360 3.32 -8.26 -2.38
C VAL A 360 1.99 -7.52 -2.20
N PHE A 361 1.20 -7.44 -3.26
CA PHE A 361 -0.18 -6.96 -3.21
C PHE A 361 -1.18 -8.12 -3.11
N GLY A 362 -2.43 -7.82 -2.76
CA GLY A 362 -3.44 -8.86 -2.58
C GLY A 362 -3.71 -9.67 -3.85
N ASP A 363 -3.70 -9.01 -5.01
CA ASP A 363 -3.79 -9.65 -6.33
C ASP A 363 -2.57 -10.53 -6.63
N ASP A 364 -1.38 -10.08 -6.25
CA ASP A 364 -0.15 -10.86 -6.40
C ASP A 364 -0.22 -12.14 -5.56
N ALA A 365 -0.62 -12.04 -4.28
CA ALA A 365 -0.71 -13.18 -3.36
C ALA A 365 -1.62 -14.31 -3.90
N MET A 366 -2.72 -13.95 -4.56
CA MET A 366 -3.65 -14.90 -5.19
C MET A 366 -2.99 -15.74 -6.30
N GLN A 367 -1.99 -15.18 -6.98
CA GLN A 367 -1.36 -15.77 -8.16
C GLN A 367 -0.13 -16.63 -7.83
N LEU A 368 0.37 -16.57 -6.59
CA LEU A 368 1.59 -17.27 -6.19
C LEU A 368 1.43 -18.79 -5.97
N GLY A 369 0.20 -19.30 -6.01
CA GLY A 369 -0.09 -20.72 -5.75
C GLY A 369 0.11 -21.16 -4.29
N LEU A 370 0.42 -20.21 -3.39
CA LEU A 370 0.49 -20.45 -1.96
C LEU A 370 -0.91 -20.40 -1.32
N PRO A 371 -1.23 -21.27 -0.35
CA PRO A 371 -2.53 -21.22 0.34
C PRO A 371 -2.77 -19.88 1.04
N PRO A 372 -4.01 -19.36 1.07
CA PRO A 372 -4.34 -18.12 1.78
C PRO A 372 -3.91 -18.13 3.25
N ASP A 373 -4.08 -19.28 3.92
CA ASP A 373 -3.72 -19.46 5.33
C ASP A 373 -2.21 -19.28 5.61
N SER A 374 -1.35 -19.51 4.62
CA SER A 374 0.09 -19.23 4.76
C SER A 374 0.34 -17.73 4.95
N PHE A 375 -0.37 -16.88 4.18
CA PHE A 375 -0.30 -15.42 4.35
C PHE A 375 -1.02 -14.96 5.62
N ARG A 376 -2.21 -15.49 5.90
CA ARG A 376 -2.97 -15.13 7.11
C ARG A 376 -2.13 -15.38 8.36
N TYR A 377 -1.56 -16.58 8.46
CA TYR A 377 -0.68 -16.96 9.55
C TYR A 377 0.50 -16.00 9.71
N TYR A 378 1.27 -15.81 8.64
CA TYR A 378 2.50 -15.02 8.68
C TYR A 378 2.23 -13.57 9.07
N LEU A 379 1.18 -12.97 8.52
CA LEU A 379 0.78 -11.61 8.83
C LEU A 379 0.31 -11.47 10.29
N LEU A 380 -0.42 -12.46 10.82
CA LEU A 380 -0.96 -12.41 12.18
C LEU A 380 0.11 -12.70 13.25
N ILE A 381 1.04 -13.63 13.00
CA ILE A 381 2.14 -13.90 13.93
C ILE A 381 3.12 -12.72 14.00
N ASN A 382 3.26 -11.98 12.90
CA ASN A 382 4.03 -10.75 12.79
C ASN A 382 3.19 -9.48 12.86
N ARG A 383 1.98 -9.53 13.40
CA ARG A 383 1.07 -8.37 13.44
C ARG A 383 1.72 -7.14 14.12
N PRO A 384 1.69 -5.95 13.50
CA PRO A 384 2.29 -4.73 14.04
C PRO A 384 1.42 -4.08 15.14
N GLU A 385 1.36 -4.69 16.33
CA GLU A 385 0.50 -4.18 17.42
C GLU A 385 1.11 -3.03 18.22
N LYS A 386 2.44 -3.05 18.43
CA LYS A 386 3.15 -2.10 19.30
C LYS A 386 4.15 -1.23 18.55
N ALA A 387 4.72 -1.76 17.47
CA ALA A 387 5.73 -1.13 16.65
C ALA A 387 5.58 -1.63 15.21
N ASP A 388 6.18 -0.90 14.27
CA ASP A 388 6.27 -1.34 12.88
C ASP A 388 6.92 -2.74 12.80
N THR A 389 6.50 -3.53 11.82
CA THR A 389 7.03 -4.87 11.55
C THR A 389 7.44 -4.98 10.09
N VAL A 390 8.18 -6.03 9.74
CA VAL A 390 8.71 -6.23 8.39
C VAL A 390 8.22 -7.57 7.87
N PHE A 391 7.66 -7.57 6.66
CA PHE A 391 7.49 -8.80 5.88
C PHE A 391 8.84 -9.16 5.26
N SER A 392 9.33 -10.37 5.54
CA SER A 392 10.53 -10.93 4.90
C SER A 392 10.25 -12.32 4.34
N TRP A 393 10.71 -12.59 3.13
CA TRP A 393 10.53 -13.91 2.51
C TRP A 393 11.31 -15.03 3.23
N ASP A 394 12.44 -14.69 3.85
CA ASP A 394 13.23 -15.65 4.64
C ASP A 394 12.44 -16.05 5.89
N ASP A 395 11.94 -15.08 6.66
CA ASP A 395 11.09 -15.34 7.82
C ASP A 395 9.75 -15.99 7.41
N PHE A 396 9.17 -15.62 6.25
CA PHE A 396 7.96 -16.28 5.73
C PHE A 396 8.16 -17.78 5.52
N GLN A 397 9.27 -18.15 4.89
CA GLN A 397 9.63 -19.55 4.68
C GLN A 397 9.85 -20.27 6.01
N ASP A 398 10.58 -19.67 6.94
CA ASP A 398 10.87 -20.27 8.25
C ASP A 398 9.58 -20.53 9.04
N LYS A 399 8.69 -19.54 9.10
CA LYS A 399 7.40 -19.64 9.79
C LYS A 399 6.49 -20.67 9.16
N LEU A 400 6.43 -20.75 7.84
CA LEU A 400 5.67 -21.77 7.13
C LEU A 400 6.24 -23.18 7.39
N ASN A 401 7.55 -23.35 7.23
CA ASN A 401 8.18 -24.67 7.26
C ASN A 401 8.33 -25.22 8.69
N HIS A 402 8.67 -24.38 9.67
CA HIS A 402 8.95 -24.85 11.02
C HIS A 402 7.74 -24.75 11.96
N GLU A 403 6.92 -23.71 11.83
CA GLU A 403 5.78 -23.53 12.73
C GLU A 403 4.50 -24.17 12.15
N LEU A 404 4.08 -23.78 10.94
CA LEU A 404 2.87 -24.37 10.33
C LEU A 404 3.05 -25.84 9.98
N ILE A 405 4.13 -26.22 9.29
CA ILE A 405 4.38 -27.63 8.94
C ILE A 405 4.95 -28.39 10.13
N GLY A 406 6.07 -27.91 10.69
CA GLY A 406 6.82 -28.63 11.73
C GLY A 406 6.12 -28.75 13.08
N THR A 407 5.17 -27.85 13.41
CA THR A 407 4.48 -27.86 14.70
C THR A 407 3.00 -28.21 14.55
N LEU A 408 2.20 -27.35 13.93
CA LEU A 408 0.76 -27.56 13.78
C LEU A 408 0.46 -28.78 12.88
N GLY A 409 1.00 -28.76 11.66
CA GLY A 409 0.82 -29.81 10.67
C GLY A 409 1.31 -31.16 11.15
N ASN A 410 2.49 -31.19 11.79
CA ASN A 410 3.05 -32.41 12.36
C ASN A 410 2.16 -33.04 13.44
N LEU A 411 1.58 -32.23 14.34
CA LEU A 411 0.68 -32.73 15.39
C LEU A 411 -0.58 -33.38 14.80
N VAL A 412 -1.22 -32.69 13.85
CA VAL A 412 -2.42 -33.22 13.17
C VAL A 412 -2.06 -34.49 12.42
N ASN A 413 -1.01 -34.43 11.59
CA ASN A 413 -0.62 -35.53 10.72
C ASN A 413 -0.26 -36.79 11.51
N ARG A 414 0.64 -36.70 12.51
CA ARG A 414 1.05 -37.87 13.30
C ARG A 414 -0.12 -38.53 14.02
N THR A 415 -1.08 -37.73 14.52
CA THR A 415 -2.25 -38.25 15.23
C THR A 415 -3.13 -39.06 14.27
N ILE A 416 -3.50 -38.48 13.12
CA ILE A 416 -4.38 -39.15 12.15
C ILE A 416 -3.70 -40.33 11.46
N VAL A 417 -2.42 -40.20 11.07
CA VAL A 417 -1.65 -41.28 10.43
C VAL A 417 -1.55 -42.51 11.34
N PHE A 418 -1.36 -42.32 12.65
CA PHE A 418 -1.28 -43.44 13.58
C PHE A 418 -2.63 -44.16 13.73
N LEU A 419 -3.73 -43.41 13.81
CA LEU A 419 -5.08 -44.00 13.79
C LEU A 419 -5.34 -44.75 12.49
N ASN A 420 -5.02 -44.16 11.33
CA ASN A 420 -5.21 -44.80 10.03
C ASN A 420 -4.37 -46.09 9.90
N LYS A 421 -3.14 -46.09 10.43
CA LYS A 421 -2.19 -47.19 10.25
C LYS A 421 -2.41 -48.36 11.21
N TYR A 422 -2.78 -48.10 12.46
CA TYR A 422 -2.76 -49.12 13.50
C TYR A 422 -4.10 -49.41 14.16
N TYR A 423 -5.13 -48.60 13.89
CA TYR A 423 -6.45 -48.73 14.53
C TYR A 423 -7.59 -48.76 13.51
N ASP A 424 -7.34 -49.07 12.25
CA ASP A 424 -8.35 -49.04 11.17
C ASP A 424 -9.13 -47.72 11.12
N SER A 425 -8.43 -46.61 11.39
CA SER A 425 -8.98 -45.26 11.51
C SER A 425 -9.99 -45.07 12.64
N ARG A 426 -10.03 -45.96 13.64
CA ARG A 426 -10.90 -45.83 14.81
C ARG A 426 -10.14 -45.23 15.98
N VAL A 427 -10.79 -44.31 16.70
CA VAL A 427 -10.27 -43.78 17.96
C VAL A 427 -10.25 -44.90 19.00
N PRO A 428 -9.11 -45.19 19.65
CA PRO A 428 -8.98 -46.31 20.60
C PRO A 428 -9.74 -46.06 21.91
N ASP A 429 -9.79 -47.07 22.78
CA ASP A 429 -10.24 -46.91 24.16
C ASP A 429 -9.24 -46.07 24.97
N TYR A 430 -9.58 -45.70 26.20
CA TYR A 430 -8.69 -44.91 27.04
C TYR A 430 -8.85 -45.24 28.52
N ASN A 431 -7.76 -45.10 29.25
CA ASN A 431 -7.70 -45.15 30.70
C ASN A 431 -6.70 -44.11 31.18
N LEU A 432 -7.18 -43.09 31.91
CA LEU A 432 -6.40 -41.92 32.25
C LEU A 432 -5.48 -42.20 33.46
N GLY A 433 -4.17 -42.20 33.21
CA GLY A 433 -3.15 -42.12 34.25
C GLY A 433 -3.03 -40.72 34.86
N GLU A 434 -2.12 -40.56 35.82
CA GLU A 434 -1.86 -39.23 36.42
C GLU A 434 -1.20 -38.27 35.43
N ASP A 435 -0.20 -38.72 34.67
CA ASP A 435 0.47 -37.91 33.64
C ASP A 435 -0.52 -37.42 32.56
N ASP A 436 -1.51 -38.24 32.20
CA ASP A 436 -2.57 -37.89 31.24
C ASP A 436 -3.49 -36.80 31.79
N LYS A 437 -3.86 -36.87 33.07
CA LYS A 437 -4.67 -35.85 33.74
C LYS A 437 -3.92 -34.53 33.86
N GLU A 438 -2.62 -34.58 34.17
CA GLU A 438 -1.77 -33.39 34.18
C GLU A 438 -1.73 -32.74 32.80
N PHE A 439 -1.59 -33.52 31.74
CA PHE A 439 -1.62 -32.99 30.37
C PHE A 439 -2.97 -32.38 30.00
N LEU A 440 -4.09 -32.98 30.41
CA LEU A 440 -5.42 -32.39 30.24
C LEU A 440 -5.55 -31.05 30.98
N TYR A 441 -4.96 -30.90 32.17
CA TYR A 441 -4.89 -29.61 32.87
C TYR A 441 -4.08 -28.57 32.10
N VAL A 442 -2.94 -28.97 31.53
CA VAL A 442 -2.12 -28.10 30.67
C VAL A 442 -2.91 -27.61 29.45
N ILE A 443 -3.67 -28.49 28.79
CA ILE A 443 -4.56 -28.11 27.68
C ILE A 443 -5.55 -27.02 28.15
N ARG A 444 -6.21 -27.25 29.29
CA ARG A 444 -7.20 -26.30 29.83
C ARG A 444 -6.60 -24.94 30.18
N ASP A 445 -5.40 -24.91 30.75
CA ASP A 445 -4.71 -23.66 31.08
C ASP A 445 -4.42 -22.83 29.82
N HIS A 446 -3.87 -23.48 28.78
CA HIS A 446 -3.62 -22.84 27.48
C HIS A 446 -4.93 -22.34 26.83
N GLU A 447 -5.99 -23.14 26.79
CA GLU A 447 -7.30 -22.75 26.23
C GLU A 447 -7.90 -21.53 26.95
N ASN A 448 -7.83 -21.50 28.28
CA ASN A 448 -8.30 -20.37 29.08
C ASN A 448 -7.49 -19.10 28.79
N LYS A 449 -6.16 -19.22 28.70
CA LYS A 449 -5.28 -18.09 28.38
C LYS A 449 -5.52 -17.55 26.97
N ILE A 450 -5.69 -18.42 25.97
CA ILE A 450 -6.04 -18.02 24.60
C ILE A 450 -7.37 -17.28 24.59
N THR A 451 -8.36 -17.79 25.31
CA THR A 451 -9.69 -17.17 25.41
C THR A 451 -9.64 -15.79 26.07
N ASP A 452 -8.85 -15.62 27.13
CA ASP A 452 -8.63 -14.32 27.78
C ASP A 452 -7.96 -13.32 26.82
N LEU A 453 -6.89 -13.73 26.14
CA LEU A 453 -6.18 -12.91 25.17
C LEU A 453 -7.10 -12.44 24.03
N LEU A 454 -7.88 -13.35 23.43
CA LEU A 454 -8.84 -13.01 22.36
C LEU A 454 -9.99 -12.12 22.86
N SER A 455 -10.47 -12.31 24.09
CA SER A 455 -11.48 -11.43 24.69
C SER A 455 -11.02 -9.97 24.82
N LYS A 456 -9.69 -9.77 24.93
CA LYS A 456 -9.01 -8.46 24.98
C LYS A 456 -8.41 -8.05 23.63
N VAL A 457 -8.73 -8.78 22.55
CA VAL A 457 -8.25 -8.54 21.18
C VAL A 457 -6.71 -8.54 21.06
N LYS A 458 -6.03 -9.37 21.85
CA LYS A 458 -4.57 -9.65 21.77
C LYS A 458 -4.30 -10.76 20.78
N LEU A 459 -4.45 -10.43 19.49
CA LEU A 459 -4.52 -11.42 18.41
C LEU A 459 -3.19 -12.14 18.21
N LYS A 460 -2.06 -11.41 18.29
CA LYS A 460 -0.72 -11.98 18.10
C LYS A 460 -0.33 -12.93 19.22
N GLU A 461 -0.53 -12.52 20.48
CA GLU A 461 -0.20 -13.35 21.65
C GLU A 461 -1.07 -14.60 21.72
N ALA A 462 -2.36 -14.50 21.39
CA ALA A 462 -3.24 -15.65 21.34
C ALA A 462 -2.78 -16.69 20.29
N LEU A 463 -2.34 -16.25 19.09
CA LEU A 463 -1.81 -17.15 18.07
C LEU A 463 -0.53 -17.86 18.53
N LYS A 464 0.38 -17.14 19.20
CA LYS A 464 1.59 -17.74 19.80
C LYS A 464 1.24 -18.82 20.82
N GLU A 465 0.22 -18.57 21.63
CA GLU A 465 -0.23 -19.52 22.65
C GLU A 465 -0.87 -20.78 22.02
N ILE A 466 -1.59 -20.64 20.90
CA ILE A 466 -2.11 -21.78 20.12
C ILE A 466 -0.96 -22.66 19.62
N LEU A 467 0.10 -22.06 19.09
CA LEU A 467 1.28 -22.82 18.64
C LEU A 467 2.03 -23.47 19.79
N ALA A 468 2.11 -22.79 20.95
CA ALA A 468 2.68 -23.36 22.15
C ALA A 468 1.90 -24.62 22.57
N LEU A 469 0.56 -24.58 22.53
CA LEU A 469 -0.28 -25.75 22.79
C LEU A 469 -0.04 -26.87 21.78
N CYS A 470 0.12 -26.55 20.49
CA CYS A 470 0.49 -27.55 19.47
C CYS A 470 1.86 -28.21 19.79
N ALA A 471 2.84 -27.42 20.22
CA ALA A 471 4.15 -27.93 20.63
C ALA A 471 4.06 -28.83 21.87
N LYS A 472 3.19 -28.51 22.84
CA LYS A 472 2.90 -29.37 24.00
C LYS A 472 2.28 -30.70 23.57
N GLY A 473 1.33 -30.68 22.63
CA GLY A 473 0.77 -31.90 22.02
C GLY A 473 1.84 -32.77 21.35
N ASN A 474 2.76 -32.16 20.60
CA ASN A 474 3.87 -32.88 19.98
C ASN A 474 4.81 -33.51 21.02
N LYS A 475 5.10 -32.80 22.12
CA LYS A 475 5.90 -33.32 23.23
C LYS A 475 5.20 -34.47 23.94
N PHE A 476 3.90 -34.35 24.17
CA PHE A 476 3.09 -35.42 24.77
C PHE A 476 3.10 -36.68 23.92
N PHE A 477 2.85 -36.57 22.60
CA PHE A 477 2.99 -37.72 21.71
C PHE A 477 4.40 -38.32 21.80
N GLN A 478 5.45 -37.49 21.78
CA GLN A 478 6.83 -37.98 21.83
C GLN A 478 7.13 -38.75 23.12
N GLY A 479 6.68 -38.26 24.28
CA GLY A 479 6.85 -38.93 25.56
C GLY A 479 6.04 -40.23 25.69
N ALA A 480 4.87 -40.29 25.06
CA ALA A 480 4.03 -41.48 25.05
C ALA A 480 4.56 -42.61 24.14
N GLU A 481 5.56 -42.34 23.29
CA GLU A 481 6.20 -43.28 22.35
C GLU A 481 5.22 -44.24 21.63
N PRO A 482 4.11 -43.77 21.03
CA PRO A 482 3.07 -44.68 20.51
C PRO A 482 3.57 -45.59 19.38
N TRP A 483 4.66 -45.25 18.68
CA TRP A 483 5.27 -46.13 17.66
C TRP A 483 5.90 -47.41 18.24
N LYS A 484 6.24 -47.37 19.52
CA LYS A 484 6.83 -48.47 20.28
C LYS A 484 5.75 -49.14 21.13
N ASN A 485 5.04 -48.36 21.95
CA ASN A 485 4.10 -48.87 22.94
C ASN A 485 2.90 -49.59 22.34
N ILE A 486 2.51 -49.27 21.11
CA ILE A 486 1.43 -49.98 20.41
C ILE A 486 1.74 -51.46 20.09
N LYS A 487 3.03 -51.82 20.02
CA LYS A 487 3.49 -53.17 19.69
C LYS A 487 3.76 -54.02 20.94
N ASP A 488 3.63 -53.44 22.12
CA ASP A 488 3.86 -54.08 23.42
C ASP A 488 2.53 -54.16 24.17
N GLU A 489 2.00 -55.38 24.34
CA GLU A 489 0.71 -55.61 25.01
C GLU A 489 0.64 -54.98 26.40
N LYS A 490 1.77 -54.87 27.12
CA LYS A 490 1.79 -54.27 28.47
C LYS A 490 1.70 -52.75 28.46
N ASN A 491 2.09 -52.11 27.36
CA ASN A 491 2.14 -50.65 27.23
C ASN A 491 1.15 -50.11 26.19
N LYS A 492 0.41 -50.98 25.50
CA LYS A 492 -0.58 -50.60 24.48
C LYS A 492 -1.61 -49.60 25.01
N GLU A 493 -2.11 -49.80 26.22
CA GLU A 493 -3.09 -48.90 26.86
C GLU A 493 -2.57 -47.45 26.97
N LYS A 494 -1.25 -47.26 27.17
CA LYS A 494 -0.64 -45.90 27.16
C LYS A 494 -0.69 -45.26 25.78
N ALA A 495 -0.45 -46.04 24.73
CA ALA A 495 -0.55 -45.56 23.35
C ALA A 495 -2.02 -45.25 22.97
N ASP A 496 -2.95 -46.11 23.41
CA ASP A 496 -4.39 -45.95 23.23
C ASP A 496 -4.87 -44.62 23.87
N THR A 497 -4.61 -44.44 25.17
CA THR A 497 -4.97 -43.22 25.91
C THR A 497 -4.35 -41.97 25.28
N ALA A 498 -3.07 -42.01 24.92
CA ALA A 498 -2.39 -40.87 24.33
C ALA A 498 -3.03 -40.45 23.00
N LEU A 499 -3.34 -41.40 22.12
CA LEU A 499 -3.99 -41.11 20.83
C LEU A 499 -5.44 -40.65 21.00
N TYR A 500 -6.17 -41.16 22.01
CA TYR A 500 -7.49 -40.67 22.37
C TYR A 500 -7.47 -39.19 22.77
N ILE A 501 -6.55 -38.81 23.67
CA ILE A 501 -6.39 -37.42 24.13
C ILE A 501 -5.96 -36.52 22.97
N LEU A 502 -4.97 -36.95 22.19
CA LEU A 502 -4.46 -36.16 21.07
C LEU A 502 -5.49 -35.95 19.96
N THR A 503 -6.37 -36.92 19.72
CA THR A 503 -7.49 -36.75 18.77
C THR A 503 -8.44 -35.65 19.22
N ASN A 504 -8.77 -35.62 20.51
CA ASN A 504 -9.59 -34.56 21.08
C ASN A 504 -8.87 -33.21 21.12
N LEU A 505 -7.56 -33.19 21.40
CA LEU A 505 -6.75 -31.98 21.29
C LEU A 505 -6.70 -31.45 19.85
N VAL A 506 -6.57 -32.31 18.84
CA VAL A 506 -6.61 -31.89 17.43
C VAL A 506 -7.96 -31.26 17.07
N LYS A 507 -9.06 -31.74 17.66
CA LYS A 507 -10.38 -31.08 17.56
C LYS A 507 -10.36 -29.68 18.19
N ASP A 508 -9.77 -29.53 19.38
CA ASP A 508 -9.63 -28.22 20.05
C ASP A 508 -8.75 -27.26 19.23
N ILE A 509 -7.63 -27.74 18.70
CA ILE A 509 -6.77 -26.97 17.78
C ILE A 509 -7.55 -26.54 16.53
N GLY A 510 -8.41 -27.39 15.97
CA GLY A 510 -9.29 -26.99 14.87
C GLY A 510 -10.20 -25.80 15.22
N ILE A 511 -10.75 -25.77 16.44
CA ILE A 511 -11.59 -24.66 16.94
C ILE A 511 -10.75 -23.39 17.12
N LEU A 512 -9.58 -23.52 17.76
CA LEU A 512 -8.68 -22.39 18.05
C LEU A 512 -8.06 -21.79 16.79
N CYS A 513 -7.78 -22.62 15.79
CA CYS A 513 -7.23 -22.19 14.50
C CYS A 513 -8.27 -21.53 13.60
N GLU A 514 -9.56 -21.86 13.68
CA GLU A 514 -10.58 -21.35 12.73
C GLU A 514 -10.58 -19.82 12.56
N PRO A 515 -10.47 -19.00 13.62
CA PRO A 515 -10.38 -17.55 13.45
C PRO A 515 -9.17 -17.08 12.64
N TYR A 516 -8.06 -17.81 12.72
CA TYR A 516 -6.79 -17.45 12.10
C TYR A 516 -6.60 -18.09 10.72
N LEU A 517 -6.93 -19.38 10.61
CA LEU A 517 -6.64 -20.29 9.50
C LEU A 517 -7.91 -21.08 9.14
N PRO A 518 -8.96 -20.41 8.62
CA PRO A 518 -10.27 -21.02 8.43
C PRO A 518 -10.24 -22.22 7.48
N PHE A 519 -9.43 -22.17 6.41
CA PHE A 519 -9.33 -23.27 5.44
C PHE A 519 -8.60 -24.48 6.04
N THR A 520 -7.58 -24.23 6.87
CA THR A 520 -6.84 -25.27 7.58
C THR A 520 -7.69 -25.91 8.67
N ALA A 521 -8.47 -25.12 9.41
CA ALA A 521 -9.41 -25.63 10.40
C ALA A 521 -10.47 -26.55 9.75
N GLU A 522 -11.01 -26.17 8.59
CA GLU A 522 -11.92 -27.02 7.82
C GLU A 522 -11.26 -28.36 7.44
N LYS A 523 -10.01 -28.33 6.95
CA LYS A 523 -9.25 -29.56 6.66
C LYS A 523 -9.04 -30.43 7.90
N ILE A 524 -8.77 -29.83 9.06
CA ILE A 524 -8.64 -30.55 10.34
C ILE A 524 -9.95 -31.25 10.69
N PHE A 525 -11.09 -30.54 10.66
CA PHE A 525 -12.39 -31.12 10.96
C PHE A 525 -12.77 -32.24 9.97
N LYS A 526 -12.44 -32.07 8.69
CA LYS A 526 -12.62 -33.10 7.65
C LYS A 526 -11.77 -34.35 7.92
N GLN A 527 -10.50 -34.19 8.29
CA GLN A 527 -9.64 -35.32 8.66
C GLN A 527 -10.11 -36.03 9.93
N LEU A 528 -10.74 -35.31 10.85
CA LEU A 528 -11.39 -35.88 12.02
C LEU A 528 -12.78 -36.50 11.71
N SER A 529 -13.32 -36.33 10.51
CA SER A 529 -14.68 -36.75 10.13
C SER A 529 -15.77 -36.19 11.06
N ILE A 530 -15.63 -34.92 11.44
CA ILE A 530 -16.63 -34.21 12.27
C ILE A 530 -17.05 -32.89 11.61
N LYS A 531 -18.21 -32.39 12.01
CA LYS A 531 -18.63 -31.02 11.67
C LYS A 531 -17.79 -30.00 12.47
N PRO A 532 -17.60 -28.78 11.94
CA PRO A 532 -16.99 -27.69 12.70
C PRO A 532 -17.62 -27.53 14.08
N ARG A 533 -16.77 -27.30 15.08
CA ARG A 533 -17.13 -27.18 16.49
C ARG A 533 -17.06 -25.72 16.96
N LYS A 534 -17.72 -25.42 18.08
CA LYS A 534 -17.78 -24.06 18.64
C LYS A 534 -16.79 -23.90 19.79
N TRP A 535 -16.56 -22.66 20.20
CA TRP A 535 -15.63 -22.34 21.29
C TRP A 535 -16.00 -23.02 22.62
N ASP A 536 -17.30 -23.29 22.85
CA ASP A 536 -17.77 -23.98 24.05
C ASP A 536 -17.44 -25.50 24.06
N ASP A 537 -17.04 -26.06 22.91
CA ASP A 537 -16.60 -27.46 22.81
C ASP A 537 -15.12 -27.66 23.21
N LEU A 538 -14.39 -26.58 23.52
CA LEU A 538 -12.98 -26.64 23.90
C LEU A 538 -12.78 -27.56 25.11
N GLY A 539 -11.73 -28.39 25.04
CA GLY A 539 -11.28 -29.44 25.96
C GLY A 539 -12.34 -30.43 26.44
N VAL A 540 -13.52 -30.44 25.81
CA VAL A 540 -14.53 -31.49 26.00
C VAL A 540 -14.07 -32.70 25.21
N LEU A 541 -13.89 -33.84 25.87
CA LEU A 541 -13.50 -35.10 25.21
C LEU A 541 -14.71 -35.71 24.46
N SER A 542 -15.14 -35.05 23.38
CA SER A 542 -16.37 -35.35 22.65
C SER A 542 -16.18 -36.27 21.45
N ILE A 543 -14.94 -36.53 21.02
CA ILE A 543 -14.64 -37.61 20.09
C ILE A 543 -14.49 -38.89 20.90
N GLU A 544 -15.55 -39.70 20.89
CA GLU A 544 -15.63 -40.94 21.65
C GLU A 544 -14.82 -42.08 21.01
N LYS A 545 -14.52 -43.11 21.80
CA LYS A 545 -13.90 -44.33 21.30
C LYS A 545 -14.74 -44.97 20.20
N GLY A 546 -14.08 -45.60 19.24
CA GLY A 546 -14.71 -46.22 18.07
C GLY A 546 -15.11 -45.25 16.97
N HIS A 547 -15.08 -43.93 17.21
CA HIS A 547 -15.27 -42.91 16.17
C HIS A 547 -14.28 -43.12 15.02
N VAL A 548 -14.76 -43.02 13.78
CA VAL A 548 -13.95 -43.27 12.59
C VAL A 548 -13.44 -41.95 12.03
N VAL A 549 -12.13 -41.71 12.10
CA VAL A 549 -11.47 -40.55 11.49
C VAL A 549 -11.31 -40.74 9.98
N GLY A 550 -11.11 -39.64 9.26
CA GLY A 550 -10.81 -39.63 7.84
C GLY A 550 -9.36 -40.04 7.57
N ARG A 551 -8.94 -39.88 6.31
CA ARG A 551 -7.54 -40.12 5.92
C ARG A 551 -6.69 -38.88 6.19
N ALA A 552 -5.45 -39.09 6.62
CA ALA A 552 -4.47 -38.03 6.77
C ALA A 552 -4.22 -37.30 5.45
N GLU A 553 -4.21 -35.97 5.50
CA GLU A 553 -3.94 -35.06 4.39
C GLU A 553 -2.85 -34.07 4.81
N VAL A 554 -1.98 -33.68 3.86
CA VAL A 554 -0.98 -32.62 4.06
C VAL A 554 -1.69 -31.27 4.15
N LEU A 555 -1.49 -30.56 5.26
CA LEU A 555 -2.12 -29.25 5.47
C LEU A 555 -1.44 -28.14 4.66
N PHE A 556 -0.10 -28.14 4.60
CA PHE A 556 0.72 -27.14 3.92
C PHE A 556 1.88 -27.80 3.17
N ASN A 557 2.24 -27.22 2.02
CA ASN A 557 3.43 -27.62 1.28
C ASN A 557 4.64 -26.79 1.74
N LYS A 558 5.81 -27.43 1.75
CA LYS A 558 7.07 -26.78 2.08
C LYS A 558 7.43 -25.77 1.00
N LEU A 559 7.77 -24.54 1.39
CA LEU A 559 8.37 -23.56 0.47
C LEU A 559 9.86 -23.83 0.40
N VAL A 560 10.37 -24.19 -0.79
CA VAL A 560 11.81 -24.49 -0.95
C VAL A 560 12.62 -23.22 -1.21
N GLU A 561 13.92 -23.29 -0.94
CA GLU A 561 14.86 -22.15 -1.04
C GLU A 561 14.85 -21.49 -2.41
N GLU A 562 14.82 -22.29 -3.48
CA GLU A 562 14.79 -21.79 -4.85
C GLU A 562 13.50 -21.01 -5.17
N GLU A 563 12.34 -21.53 -4.76
CA GLU A 563 11.05 -20.86 -4.94
C GLU A 563 11.00 -19.56 -4.14
N LYS A 564 11.44 -19.59 -2.88
CA LYS A 564 11.51 -18.40 -2.03
C LYS A 564 12.39 -17.31 -2.64
N ASN A 565 13.57 -17.67 -3.16
CA ASN A 565 14.48 -16.70 -3.78
C ASN A 565 13.89 -16.09 -5.06
N LYS A 566 13.19 -16.88 -5.87
CA LYS A 566 12.44 -16.37 -7.05
C LYS A 566 11.36 -15.36 -6.65
N LEU A 567 10.58 -15.66 -5.61
CA LEU A 567 9.55 -14.75 -5.09
C LEU A 567 10.17 -13.46 -4.54
N LYS A 568 11.25 -13.57 -3.75
CA LYS A 568 11.97 -12.42 -3.20
C LYS A 568 12.50 -11.49 -4.29
N GLU A 569 13.07 -12.05 -5.36
CA GLU A 569 13.54 -11.29 -6.50
C GLU A 569 12.39 -10.62 -7.27
N GLN A 570 11.31 -11.37 -7.54
CA GLN A 570 10.13 -10.90 -8.27
C GLN A 570 9.51 -9.63 -7.65
N PHE A 571 9.45 -9.55 -6.32
CA PHE A 571 8.85 -8.45 -5.58
C PHE A 571 9.85 -7.46 -4.97
N SER A 572 11.12 -7.52 -5.40
CA SER A 572 12.18 -6.60 -4.95
C SER A 572 12.09 -5.19 -5.56
N GLY A 573 11.40 -5.06 -6.70
CA GLY A 573 11.32 -3.84 -7.51
C GLY A 573 12.45 -3.66 -8.53
N LYS A 574 13.52 -4.47 -8.48
CA LYS A 574 14.71 -4.31 -9.33
C LYS A 574 14.44 -4.46 -10.84
N LYS A 575 13.60 -5.42 -11.25
CA LYS A 575 13.28 -5.66 -12.67
C LYS A 575 12.71 -4.42 -13.38
N ARG A 576 11.90 -3.62 -12.68
CA ARG A 576 11.28 -2.41 -13.25
C ARG A 576 12.23 -1.22 -13.29
N GLU A 577 13.19 -1.15 -12.37
CA GLU A 577 14.26 -0.14 -12.40
C GLU A 577 15.22 -0.37 -13.57
N GLU A 578 15.52 -1.62 -13.90
CA GLU A 578 16.34 -1.99 -15.07
C GLU A 578 15.62 -1.71 -16.40
N GLU A 579 14.32 -2.01 -16.49
CA GLU A 579 13.48 -1.70 -17.66
C GLU A 579 13.20 -0.20 -17.82
N ALA A 580 12.91 0.51 -16.72
CA ALA A 580 12.75 1.97 -16.73
C ALA A 580 14.07 2.66 -17.09
N GLY A 581 15.21 2.19 -16.56
CA GLY A 581 16.54 2.68 -16.90
C GLY A 581 16.93 2.45 -18.37
N ARG A 582 16.47 1.35 -18.99
CA ARG A 582 16.60 1.12 -20.44
C ARG A 582 15.71 2.08 -21.25
N THR A 583 14.46 2.23 -20.87
CA THR A 583 13.48 3.06 -21.60
C THR A 583 13.81 4.56 -21.51
N GLU A 584 14.37 5.01 -20.39
CA GLU A 584 14.78 6.42 -20.20
C GLU A 584 16.07 6.76 -20.96
N LYS A 585 16.99 5.79 -21.13
CA LYS A 585 18.15 5.92 -22.02
C LYS A 585 17.73 6.01 -23.49
N GLU A 586 16.76 5.21 -23.92
CA GLU A 586 16.25 5.24 -25.31
C GLU A 586 15.54 6.56 -25.66
N LYS A 587 14.86 7.21 -24.69
CA LYS A 587 14.22 8.51 -24.88
C LYS A 587 15.19 9.72 -24.83
N LYS A 588 16.45 9.53 -24.40
CA LYS A 588 17.47 10.58 -24.24
C LYS A 588 18.77 10.32 -25.03
N GLY A 589 18.70 9.52 -26.11
CA GLY A 589 19.86 9.10 -26.92
C GLY A 589 20.07 9.92 -28.21
N PHE A 590 20.81 9.35 -29.19
CA PHE A 590 21.17 10.00 -30.47
C PHE A 590 19.97 10.62 -31.23
N ASN A 591 18.76 10.06 -31.07
CA ASN A 591 17.54 10.55 -31.71
C ASN A 591 17.13 11.98 -31.28
N LEU A 592 17.80 12.62 -30.32
CA LEU A 592 17.62 14.04 -30.05
C LEU A 592 18.26 14.94 -31.13
N LEU A 593 19.27 14.45 -31.85
CA LEU A 593 20.13 15.27 -32.71
C LEU A 593 19.66 15.31 -34.17
N ASN A 594 19.84 16.47 -34.80
CA ASN A 594 19.85 16.63 -36.25
C ASN A 594 21.26 17.01 -36.71
N LEU A 595 22.00 16.02 -37.20
CA LEU A 595 23.37 16.21 -37.69
C LEU A 595 23.40 16.22 -39.21
N ARG A 596 24.06 17.22 -39.80
CA ARG A 596 24.20 17.34 -41.25
C ARG A 596 25.63 17.65 -41.68
N VAL A 597 25.97 17.20 -42.88
CA VAL A 597 27.18 17.62 -43.59
C VAL A 597 26.99 19.05 -44.08
N ALA A 598 27.88 19.96 -43.71
CA ALA A 598 27.89 21.34 -44.16
C ALA A 598 29.22 21.67 -44.84
N ARG A 599 29.21 22.48 -45.90
CA ARG A 599 30.43 23.02 -46.51
C ARG A 599 30.64 24.47 -46.08
N ILE A 600 31.83 24.81 -45.62
CA ILE A 600 32.18 26.17 -45.23
C ILE A 600 32.41 27.01 -46.51
N LYS A 601 31.58 28.04 -46.73
CA LYS A 601 31.70 28.97 -47.87
C LYS A 601 32.61 30.15 -47.55
N GLU A 602 32.37 30.78 -46.40
CA GLU A 602 33.07 31.98 -45.96
C GLU A 602 33.54 31.80 -44.52
N VAL A 603 34.75 32.30 -44.25
CA VAL A 603 35.35 32.37 -42.92
C VAL A 603 35.78 33.81 -42.70
N ARG A 604 35.33 34.41 -41.61
CA ARG A 604 35.84 35.70 -41.16
C ARG A 604 36.16 35.64 -39.67
N ASP A 605 37.12 36.46 -39.26
CA ASP A 605 37.40 36.66 -37.85
C ASP A 605 36.20 37.31 -37.16
N HIS A 606 35.92 36.87 -35.93
CA HIS A 606 34.85 37.49 -35.15
C HIS A 606 35.25 38.91 -34.74
N PRO A 607 34.42 39.94 -34.99
CA PRO A 607 34.82 41.35 -34.87
C PRO A 607 35.13 41.79 -33.43
N ARG A 608 34.69 41.02 -32.43
CA ARG A 608 34.81 41.31 -30.99
C ARG A 608 35.40 40.18 -30.15
N ALA A 609 36.08 39.21 -30.77
CA ALA A 609 36.64 38.06 -30.04
C ALA A 609 37.83 37.42 -30.76
N ASP A 610 38.98 37.40 -30.09
CA ASP A 610 40.26 37.01 -30.71
C ASP A 610 40.41 35.51 -30.98
N LYS A 611 39.55 34.68 -30.37
CA LYS A 611 39.56 33.21 -30.49
C LYS A 611 38.41 32.64 -31.33
N LEU A 612 37.48 33.48 -31.78
CA LEU A 612 36.29 33.03 -32.50
C LEU A 612 36.38 33.37 -34.00
N VAL A 613 35.84 32.47 -34.81
CA VAL A 613 35.56 32.71 -36.24
C VAL A 613 34.06 32.65 -36.47
N VAL A 614 33.60 33.43 -37.45
CA VAL A 614 32.24 33.37 -37.97
C VAL A 614 32.29 32.64 -39.31
N LEU A 615 31.51 31.57 -39.42
CA LEU A 615 31.47 30.68 -40.58
C LEU A 615 30.11 30.79 -41.26
N LYS A 616 30.09 31.03 -42.58
CA LYS A 616 28.88 30.80 -43.39
C LYS A 616 28.94 29.41 -44.01
N LEU A 617 27.84 28.68 -43.84
CA LEU A 617 27.72 27.28 -44.19
C LEU A 617 26.71 27.07 -45.32
N ASP A 618 27.08 26.18 -46.23
CA ASP A 618 26.24 25.60 -47.26
C ASP A 618 25.73 24.23 -46.80
N LEU A 619 24.41 24.08 -46.72
CA LEU A 619 23.73 22.84 -46.35
C LEU A 619 23.03 22.18 -47.55
N GLY A 620 23.36 22.55 -48.80
CA GLY A 620 22.80 21.94 -50.01
C GLY A 620 21.65 22.72 -50.66
N ARG A 621 21.17 22.21 -51.82
CA ARG A 621 20.47 22.98 -52.86
C ARG A 621 19.10 23.61 -52.51
N ASP A 622 18.52 23.36 -51.34
CA ASP A 622 17.19 23.85 -50.96
C ASP A 622 17.10 24.45 -49.53
N GLU A 623 18.23 24.78 -48.89
CA GLU A 623 18.24 25.37 -47.53
C GLU A 623 19.02 26.69 -47.45
N GLU A 624 18.51 27.63 -46.63
CA GLU A 624 19.12 28.94 -46.36
C GLU A 624 20.56 28.80 -45.84
N GLU A 625 21.45 29.69 -46.30
CA GLU A 625 22.81 29.79 -45.77
C GLU A 625 22.78 30.00 -44.26
N ARG A 626 23.50 29.17 -43.49
CA ARG A 626 23.54 29.29 -42.04
C ARG A 626 24.83 29.91 -41.55
N GLN A 627 24.73 30.78 -40.56
CA GLN A 627 25.88 31.33 -39.86
C GLN A 627 26.10 30.58 -38.53
N ILE A 628 27.33 30.14 -38.28
CA ILE A 628 27.75 29.64 -36.96
C ILE A 628 28.97 30.40 -36.45
N VAL A 629 29.10 30.48 -35.13
CA VAL A 629 30.27 31.06 -34.45
C VAL A 629 31.00 29.94 -33.73
N ALA A 630 32.30 29.76 -34.02
CA ALA A 630 33.09 28.66 -33.49
C ALA A 630 34.43 29.14 -32.92
N GLY A 631 34.84 28.55 -31.78
CA GLY A 631 36.10 28.83 -31.10
C GLY A 631 37.29 28.03 -31.63
N ILE A 632 37.46 27.97 -32.96
CA ILE A 632 38.48 27.14 -33.60
C ILE A 632 39.65 27.93 -34.22
N LYS A 633 39.68 29.25 -34.02
CA LYS A 633 40.63 30.17 -34.68
C LYS A 633 42.10 29.83 -34.41
N GLU A 634 42.41 29.36 -33.21
CA GLU A 634 43.79 28.99 -32.82
C GLU A 634 44.22 27.64 -33.43
N TRP A 635 43.29 26.88 -34.03
CA TRP A 635 43.50 25.48 -34.45
C TRP A 635 43.52 25.28 -35.96
N TYR A 636 42.88 26.19 -36.71
CA TYR A 636 42.75 26.15 -38.16
C TYR A 636 42.84 27.57 -38.73
N SER A 637 43.63 27.74 -39.78
CA SER A 637 43.65 28.96 -40.60
C SER A 637 42.37 29.10 -41.44
N GLN A 638 42.08 30.32 -41.90
CA GLN A 638 40.91 30.56 -42.75
C GLN A 638 40.97 29.77 -44.06
N ASP A 639 42.15 29.60 -44.64
CA ASP A 639 42.36 28.83 -45.88
C ASP A 639 42.13 27.33 -45.69
N GLU A 640 42.49 26.77 -44.54
CA GLU A 640 42.21 25.36 -44.21
C GLU A 640 40.72 25.08 -43.98
N LEU A 641 39.96 26.10 -43.58
CA LEU A 641 38.52 25.97 -43.33
C LEU A 641 37.69 26.20 -44.59
N LYS A 642 38.15 27.05 -45.51
CA LYS A 642 37.41 27.37 -46.73
C LYS A 642 37.16 26.11 -47.56
N ASN A 643 35.92 25.92 -48.02
CA ASN A 643 35.44 24.75 -48.76
C ASN A 643 35.48 23.40 -48.01
N LYS A 644 35.92 23.37 -46.74
CA LYS A 644 35.94 22.12 -45.96
C LYS A 644 34.51 21.65 -45.64
N LYS A 645 34.29 20.34 -45.73
CA LYS A 645 33.05 19.67 -45.29
C LYS A 645 33.16 19.33 -43.80
N ILE A 646 32.19 19.74 -42.99
CA ILE A 646 32.14 19.53 -41.54
C ILE A 646 30.79 18.96 -41.11
N ILE A 647 30.72 18.36 -39.92
CA ILE A 647 29.45 17.91 -39.33
C ILE A 647 28.92 18.96 -38.35
N VAL A 648 27.65 19.34 -38.52
CA VAL A 648 26.99 20.41 -37.78
C VAL A 648 25.67 19.93 -37.18
N VAL A 649 25.40 20.33 -35.94
CA VAL A 649 24.09 20.20 -35.28
C VAL A 649 23.18 21.32 -35.75
N THR A 650 22.10 20.99 -36.45
CA THR A 650 21.21 21.97 -37.11
C THR A 650 19.92 22.26 -36.36
N ASN A 651 19.54 21.42 -35.39
CA ASN A 651 18.36 21.62 -34.55
C ASN A 651 18.67 22.19 -33.16
N LEU A 652 19.89 22.69 -32.92
CA LEU A 652 20.22 23.37 -31.67
C LEU A 652 19.59 24.77 -31.65
N GLN A 653 19.06 25.18 -30.50
CA GLN A 653 18.52 26.52 -30.30
C GLN A 653 19.56 27.60 -30.67
N PRO A 654 19.23 28.57 -31.56
CA PRO A 654 20.17 29.63 -31.93
C PRO A 654 20.63 30.45 -30.72
N ALA A 655 21.91 30.83 -30.72
CA ALA A 655 22.52 31.61 -29.65
C ALA A 655 23.19 32.86 -30.21
N VAL A 656 23.23 33.94 -29.42
CA VAL A 656 23.99 35.15 -29.74
C VAL A 656 25.31 35.10 -28.98
N ILE A 657 26.41 34.87 -29.69
CA ILE A 657 27.75 34.73 -29.10
C ILE A 657 28.50 36.03 -29.36
N ARG A 658 28.74 36.81 -28.30
CA ARG A 658 29.43 38.12 -28.36
C ARG A 658 28.86 39.06 -29.44
N GLY A 659 27.54 38.95 -29.62
CA GLY A 659 26.71 39.77 -30.50
C GLY A 659 26.73 39.38 -31.98
N GLU A 660 27.25 38.20 -32.33
CA GLU A 660 27.02 37.54 -33.62
C GLU A 660 26.05 36.35 -33.41
N LYS A 661 25.12 36.13 -34.34
CA LYS A 661 24.16 35.01 -34.28
C LYS A 661 24.84 33.71 -34.71
N SER A 662 24.63 32.64 -33.95
CA SER A 662 25.06 31.27 -34.26
C SER A 662 23.83 30.36 -34.32
N GLU A 663 23.57 29.79 -35.50
CA GLU A 663 22.35 29.03 -35.84
C GLU A 663 22.62 27.53 -35.99
N GLY A 664 23.58 27.05 -35.20
CA GLY A 664 24.06 25.69 -35.18
C GLY A 664 25.38 25.60 -34.44
N MET A 665 25.91 24.39 -34.38
CA MET A 665 27.18 24.09 -33.72
C MET A 665 27.93 23.03 -34.52
N LEU A 666 29.19 23.31 -34.87
CA LEU A 666 30.06 22.29 -35.45
C LEU A 666 30.50 21.31 -34.36
N LEU A 667 30.76 20.06 -34.75
CA LEU A 667 31.28 19.05 -33.84
C LEU A 667 32.80 18.91 -33.97
N ALA A 668 33.49 18.92 -32.84
CA ALA A 668 34.93 18.70 -32.77
C ALA A 668 35.31 17.75 -31.63
N CYS A 669 36.47 17.11 -31.77
CA CYS A 669 37.12 16.38 -30.68
C CYS A 669 38.35 17.17 -30.21
N GLU A 670 38.43 17.44 -28.92
CA GLU A 670 39.61 18.06 -28.30
C GLU A 670 40.18 17.14 -27.22
N LYS A 671 41.49 16.84 -27.31
CA LYS A 671 42.22 16.12 -26.26
C LYS A 671 43.69 16.51 -26.28
N ALA A 672 44.25 16.74 -25.10
CA ALA A 672 45.67 17.02 -24.89
C ALA A 672 46.22 18.15 -25.78
N GLY A 673 45.47 19.25 -25.91
CA GLY A 673 45.89 20.41 -26.71
C GLY A 673 45.94 20.14 -28.21
N LYS A 674 45.10 19.23 -28.73
CA LYS A 674 44.83 19.05 -30.16
C LYS A 674 43.34 19.07 -30.41
N LEU A 675 42.91 19.72 -31.49
CA LEU A 675 41.50 19.78 -31.93
C LEU A 675 41.34 19.22 -33.35
N GLY A 676 40.49 18.19 -33.48
CA GLY A 676 40.11 17.55 -34.74
C GLY A 676 38.65 17.79 -35.07
N LEU A 677 38.37 18.31 -36.28
CA LEU A 677 36.99 18.47 -36.76
C LEU A 677 36.42 17.14 -37.25
N LEU A 678 35.10 16.98 -37.14
CA LEU A 678 34.39 15.89 -37.80
C LEU A 678 34.18 16.23 -39.28
N THR A 679 34.59 15.34 -40.17
CA THR A 679 34.60 15.54 -41.62
C THR A 679 34.19 14.28 -42.39
N VAL A 680 33.89 14.48 -43.66
CA VAL A 680 33.57 13.47 -44.67
C VAL A 680 34.22 13.87 -45.99
N ASN A 681 34.64 12.90 -46.81
CA ASN A 681 35.31 13.18 -48.07
C ASN A 681 34.31 13.28 -49.23
N LYS A 682 33.38 12.33 -49.33
CA LYS A 682 32.52 12.14 -50.51
C LYS A 682 31.12 12.73 -50.33
N ALA A 683 30.49 12.56 -49.18
CA ALA A 683 29.11 12.97 -48.94
C ALA A 683 28.87 14.46 -49.27
N GLU A 684 27.76 14.77 -49.94
CA GLU A 684 27.43 16.13 -50.37
C GLU A 684 26.89 16.99 -49.22
N PRO A 685 27.05 18.33 -49.27
CA PRO A 685 26.42 19.22 -48.31
C PRO A 685 24.90 18.98 -48.24
N GLY A 686 24.36 18.94 -47.02
CA GLY A 686 22.97 18.60 -46.73
C GLY A 686 22.72 17.13 -46.39
N THR A 687 23.69 16.25 -46.64
CA THR A 687 23.55 14.82 -46.29
C THR A 687 23.34 14.65 -44.79
N GLN A 688 22.31 13.88 -44.43
CA GLN A 688 21.99 13.56 -43.04
C GLN A 688 23.04 12.60 -42.46
N VAL A 689 23.49 12.88 -41.23
CA VAL A 689 24.38 12.02 -40.46
C VAL A 689 23.57 11.26 -39.41
N LEU A 690 23.62 9.92 -39.44
CA LEU A 690 22.84 9.04 -38.58
C LEU A 690 23.68 7.87 -38.05
N ILE A 691 23.18 7.21 -36.99
CA ILE A 691 23.54 5.83 -36.64
C ILE A 691 22.46 4.86 -37.15
N ARG A 692 22.75 3.56 -37.16
CA ARG A 692 21.85 2.56 -37.77
C ARG A 692 20.49 2.53 -37.05
N GLY A 693 19.41 2.73 -37.80
CA GLY A 693 18.04 2.70 -37.28
C GLY A 693 17.56 4.00 -36.62
N ALA A 694 18.41 5.03 -36.51
CA ALA A 694 18.02 6.35 -36.02
C ALA A 694 17.26 7.13 -37.10
N LYS A 695 16.43 8.09 -36.66
CA LYS A 695 15.74 9.06 -37.53
C LYS A 695 16.13 10.48 -37.11
N PRO A 696 16.23 11.43 -38.05
CA PRO A 696 16.55 12.82 -37.71
C PRO A 696 15.42 13.45 -36.92
N ASN A 697 15.77 14.22 -35.89
CA ASN A 697 14.83 15.03 -35.12
C ASN A 697 14.74 16.44 -35.70
N ASN A 698 13.53 16.91 -35.99
CA ASN A 698 13.32 18.29 -36.48
C ASN A 698 12.92 19.26 -35.36
N GLU A 699 12.74 18.78 -34.13
CA GLU A 699 12.45 19.63 -32.97
C GLU A 699 13.71 20.36 -32.49
N VAL A 700 13.54 21.61 -32.07
CA VAL A 700 14.62 22.44 -31.51
C VAL A 700 15.02 21.93 -30.13
N ILE A 701 16.31 21.68 -29.93
CA ILE A 701 16.88 21.21 -28.65
C ILE A 701 17.75 22.29 -27.99
N THR A 702 17.86 22.21 -26.67
CA THR A 702 18.74 23.05 -25.84
C THR A 702 20.16 22.47 -25.76
N ILE A 703 21.13 23.29 -25.33
CA ILE A 703 22.52 22.85 -25.13
C ILE A 703 22.65 21.79 -24.02
N ASP A 704 21.80 21.83 -23.00
CA ASP A 704 21.83 20.86 -21.92
C ASP A 704 21.26 19.51 -22.37
N GLU A 705 20.22 19.50 -23.22
CA GLU A 705 19.75 18.29 -23.90
C GLU A 705 20.82 17.69 -24.82
N PHE A 706 21.50 18.52 -25.63
CA PHE A 706 22.63 18.08 -26.45
C PHE A 706 23.73 17.40 -25.59
N ARG A 707 24.09 18.00 -24.44
CA ARG A 707 25.14 17.47 -23.55
C ARG A 707 24.82 16.10 -22.96
N THR A 708 23.55 15.69 -22.95
CA THR A 708 23.14 14.36 -22.51
C THR A 708 23.43 13.26 -23.55
N VAL A 709 23.61 13.62 -24.82
CA VAL A 709 23.90 12.66 -25.89
C VAL A 709 25.37 12.24 -25.82
N ASP A 710 25.61 10.93 -25.83
CA ASP A 710 26.98 10.40 -25.82
C ASP A 710 27.57 10.37 -27.23
N LEU A 711 28.47 11.31 -27.50
CA LEU A 711 29.22 11.40 -28.75
C LEU A 711 30.72 11.28 -28.47
N ARG A 712 31.40 10.33 -29.11
CA ARG A 712 32.81 10.04 -28.86
C ARG A 712 33.60 9.74 -30.13
N ALA A 713 34.86 10.15 -30.17
CA ALA A 713 35.83 9.77 -31.19
C ALA A 713 36.69 8.60 -30.72
N LYS A 714 36.83 7.56 -31.54
CA LYS A 714 37.69 6.39 -31.30
C LYS A 714 38.21 5.85 -32.63
N LYS A 715 39.48 5.47 -32.74
CA LYS A 715 40.09 4.96 -33.98
C LYS A 715 39.79 5.86 -35.20
N SER A 716 39.90 7.18 -35.00
CA SER A 716 39.65 8.22 -36.00
C SER A 716 38.22 8.28 -36.57
N LYS A 717 37.24 7.62 -35.94
CA LYS A 717 35.82 7.67 -36.33
C LYS A 717 34.96 8.23 -35.20
N ALA A 718 33.82 8.83 -35.55
CA ALA A 718 32.84 9.31 -34.60
C ALA A 718 31.78 8.24 -34.27
N TYR A 719 31.41 8.11 -33.00
CA TYR A 719 30.45 7.14 -32.49
C TYR A 719 29.40 7.81 -31.59
N SER A 720 28.22 7.20 -31.56
CA SER A 720 27.20 7.38 -30.53
C SER A 720 26.66 6.02 -30.13
N ASP A 721 26.52 5.75 -28.82
CA ASP A 721 26.06 4.47 -28.29
C ASP A 721 26.76 3.25 -28.93
N ASP A 722 28.09 3.34 -29.08
CA ASP A 722 28.97 2.36 -29.74
C ASP A 722 28.71 2.10 -31.24
N GLN A 723 27.83 2.87 -31.88
CA GLN A 723 27.58 2.84 -33.32
C GLN A 723 28.27 3.98 -34.05
N VAL A 724 28.85 3.68 -35.21
CA VAL A 724 29.55 4.68 -36.03
C VAL A 724 28.56 5.66 -36.67
N LEU A 725 28.87 6.95 -36.63
CA LEU A 725 28.13 7.98 -37.36
C LEU A 725 28.42 7.85 -38.86
N ARG A 726 27.38 7.86 -39.69
CA ARG A 726 27.51 7.75 -41.14
C ARG A 726 26.71 8.84 -41.86
N ALA A 727 27.32 9.43 -42.88
CA ALA A 727 26.67 10.30 -43.86
C ALA A 727 26.36 9.48 -45.12
N GLY A 728 25.13 8.95 -45.22
CA GLY A 728 24.82 7.91 -46.21
C GLY A 728 25.66 6.64 -45.97
N ASP A 729 26.42 6.22 -46.98
CA ASP A 729 27.32 5.06 -46.88
C ASP A 729 28.72 5.39 -46.35
N GLU A 730 29.06 6.67 -46.19
CA GLU A 730 30.36 7.12 -45.73
C GLU A 730 30.39 7.25 -44.20
N GLU A 731 31.44 6.74 -43.55
CA GLU A 731 31.67 6.93 -42.12
C GLU A 731 32.24 8.32 -41.82
N VAL A 732 31.79 8.94 -40.73
CA VAL A 732 32.31 10.24 -40.29
C VAL A 732 33.68 10.07 -39.62
N ILE A 733 34.66 10.82 -40.11
CA ILE A 733 36.06 10.77 -39.68
C ILE A 733 36.36 11.96 -38.78
N VAL A 734 37.25 11.77 -37.81
CA VAL A 734 37.77 12.83 -36.94
C VAL A 734 39.19 13.19 -37.38
N GLU A 735 39.41 14.45 -37.78
CA GLU A 735 40.71 14.93 -38.22
C GLU A 735 41.77 14.82 -37.11
N LYS A 736 43.05 14.77 -37.53
CA LYS A 736 44.22 14.66 -36.63
C LYS A 736 44.17 13.44 -35.69
N SER A 737 43.27 12.48 -35.95
CA SER A 737 43.04 11.27 -35.16
C SER A 737 42.85 11.54 -33.66
N VAL A 738 42.19 12.65 -33.31
CA VAL A 738 41.91 12.99 -31.90
C VAL A 738 40.82 12.07 -31.38
N GLU A 739 41.07 11.43 -30.24
CA GLU A 739 40.12 10.53 -29.59
C GLU A 739 39.60 11.15 -28.29
N GLY A 740 38.32 11.01 -27.98
CA GLY A 740 37.74 11.65 -26.80
C GLY A 740 36.26 11.95 -26.94
N LYS A 741 35.72 12.74 -26.00
CA LYS A 741 34.32 13.20 -26.07
C LYS A 741 34.20 14.29 -27.13
N LEU A 742 33.21 14.18 -28.00
CA LEU A 742 32.89 15.21 -28.98
C LEU A 742 32.12 16.35 -28.31
N ARG A 743 32.39 17.58 -28.72
CA ARG A 743 31.78 18.79 -28.18
C ARG A 743 31.39 19.75 -29.28
#